data_AF-A0AAX6GB44-F1
#
_entry.id   AF-A0AAX6GB44-F1
#
_cell.length_a   1.000
_cell.length_b   1.000
_cell.length_c   1.000
_cell.angle_alpha   90.00
_cell.angle_beta   90.00
_cell.angle_gamma   90.00
#
_symmetry.space_group_name_H-M   'P 1'
#
loop_
_entity.id
_entity.type
_entity.pdbx_description
1 polymer ?
#
loop_
_entity_poly.entity_id
_entity_poly.type
_entity_poly.pdbx_seq_one_letter_code
_entity_poly.pdbx_strand_id
1 'polypeptide(L)'
;MVFAFSKERIQSSVLEVFVKDKEMVARDDYIGKVLFDLNEVPTRVPPDSPLAPQWYRLEDRRGEGKVRGEIMLAVWMGTQADEAFPEAWHADAASVHGEGVYNIRSKVYVSPKLWYLRVNVIEAQDIQPNDRSRVPEVFTKIQVGHQVLKTKVCPARTMSPMWNEDFVFVAAEPFEEQLVLTVEDKVSQSKDEIIGRLVLPLTVFEKRLDHRPVHSQWFHMERFGFGVLEGDKHKELKFSTRVHLRACLEGGYHVMDESTMYISDQRPTARQLWKQPIGILEVGILGAQGLVPMKTKDGRGTTDAYCVAKYGQKWVRTRTIIDSFVPKWNEQYTWEVYDPCTVITLGVFDNCHLGGNDRSNGGGSARDSRIGKVRIRLSTLETDRIYTHLYPLIVLQPTGVKKMGEVQLALRFTCLSLINMIHLYGHPLLPKMHYLHPFTVNQLDSLRYQAMSIVATRLGRAEPPLRKEVVEYMLDVDSHMWSMRRSKANFFRIMSVLSGVVGMFRWLDDVCHWKNVITTVLFHVLFLILICYPELILPTAFLYMFLIGVWNYRFRPRHPPHMDTRLSWAEAVHPDELNEEFDTFPTSKPQDVVMMRYDRLRSVAGRIQTVVGDLATQGERFQSLLSWRDPRATCLYIIFCFLAALVLYVTPFRVVALVVGLFVLRHPRFRSKMPSVPSNYFKRLPSRVDSML
;
A
#
# COMPACT_ATOMS: atom_id res chain seq x y z
N MET A 1 5.97 25.51 24.97
CA MET A 1 7.01 24.47 24.80
C MET A 1 6.80 23.46 25.91
N VAL A 2 6.70 22.17 25.58
CA VAL A 2 6.40 21.11 26.56
C VAL A 2 7.60 20.19 26.61
N PHE A 3 8.04 19.81 27.81
CA PHE A 3 9.11 18.84 28.01
C PHE A 3 8.52 17.61 28.69
N ALA A 4 8.87 16.42 28.21
CA ALA A 4 8.37 15.16 28.75
C ALA A 4 9.53 14.27 29.20
N PHE A 5 9.45 13.83 30.45
CA PHE A 5 10.43 12.95 31.09
C PHE A 5 9.79 11.59 31.33
N SER A 6 10.50 10.52 30.96
CA SER A 6 10.02 9.16 31.23
C SER A 6 10.11 8.87 32.73
N LYS A 7 9.01 8.38 33.32
CA LYS A 7 8.98 7.98 34.74
C LYS A 7 10.06 6.94 35.08
N GLU A 8 10.38 6.05 34.13
CA GLU A 8 11.43 5.03 34.30
C GLU A 8 12.84 5.64 34.43
N ARG A 9 13.04 6.90 34.01
CA ARG A 9 14.33 7.60 34.05
C ARG A 9 14.43 8.66 35.15
N ILE A 10 13.37 8.90 35.91
CA ILE A 10 13.40 9.84 37.03
C ILE A 10 14.20 9.20 38.16
N GLN A 11 15.36 9.77 38.48
CA GLN A 11 16.26 9.31 39.54
C GLN A 11 16.27 10.23 40.77
N SER A 12 15.64 11.40 40.68
CA SER A 12 15.54 12.41 41.74
C SER A 12 14.09 12.57 42.19
N SER A 13 13.85 12.98 43.43
CA SER A 13 12.53 13.38 43.93
C SER A 13 12.20 14.85 43.63
N VAL A 14 13.14 15.61 43.06
CA VAL A 14 13.00 17.05 42.83
C VAL A 14 13.26 17.38 41.36
N LEU A 15 12.42 18.24 40.78
CA LEU A 15 12.61 18.86 39.47
C LEU A 15 13.16 20.29 39.65
N GLU A 16 14.33 20.55 39.07
CA GLU A 16 14.95 21.87 39.05
C GLU A 16 14.83 22.51 37.67
N VAL A 17 14.30 23.74 37.61
CA VAL A 17 14.19 24.52 36.37
C VAL A 17 15.10 25.74 36.48
N PHE A 18 16.11 25.82 35.61
CA PHE A 18 17.06 26.92 35.56
C PHE A 18 16.79 27.85 34.39
N VAL A 19 16.85 29.16 34.63
CA VAL A 19 16.86 30.17 33.57
C VAL A 19 18.28 30.66 33.37
N LYS A 20 18.84 30.48 32.16
CA LYS A 20 20.22 30.89 31.82
C LYS A 20 20.20 31.94 30.72
N ASP A 21 21.12 32.90 30.81
CA ASP A 21 21.39 33.85 29.71
C ASP A 21 22.26 33.18 28.65
N LYS A 22 21.96 33.45 27.37
CA LYS A 22 22.63 32.85 26.21
C LYS A 22 24.12 33.21 26.15
N GLU A 23 24.52 34.37 26.66
CA GLU A 23 25.94 34.79 26.74
C GLU A 23 26.68 34.18 27.95
N MET A 24 25.95 33.70 28.96
CA MET A 24 26.52 33.13 30.19
C MET A 24 26.61 31.59 30.19
N VAL A 25 26.14 30.92 29.14
CA VAL A 25 26.18 29.44 29.02
C VAL A 25 27.59 28.88 29.19
N ALA A 26 28.62 29.62 28.78
CA ALA A 26 30.02 29.20 28.89
C ALA A 26 30.60 29.21 30.33
N ARG A 27 29.93 29.87 31.29
CA ARG A 27 30.37 29.99 32.69
C ARG A 27 29.54 29.19 33.69
N ASP A 28 28.55 28.45 33.19
CA ASP A 28 27.56 27.71 33.99
C ASP A 28 26.79 28.58 35.01
N ASP A 29 26.72 29.89 34.75
CA ASP A 29 25.94 30.84 35.54
C ASP A 29 24.46 30.84 35.11
N TYR A 30 23.57 30.95 36.08
CA TYR A 30 22.12 31.01 35.88
C TYR A 30 21.53 32.26 36.53
N ILE A 31 20.46 32.78 35.94
CA ILE A 31 19.73 33.98 36.41
C ILE A 31 18.94 33.65 37.69
N GLY A 32 18.35 32.46 37.74
CA GLY A 32 17.67 31.92 38.92
C GLY A 32 17.10 30.53 38.66
N LYS A 33 16.59 29.89 39.71
CA LYS A 33 16.02 28.53 39.66
C LYS A 33 14.65 28.42 40.33
N VAL A 34 13.88 27.41 39.93
CA VAL A 34 12.65 26.97 40.62
C VAL A 34 12.76 25.49 40.92
N LEU A 35 12.28 25.09 42.11
CA LEU A 35 12.31 23.73 42.62
C LEU A 35 10.87 23.20 42.77
N PHE A 36 10.63 21.98 42.32
CA PHE A 36 9.36 21.26 42.49
C PHE A 36 9.61 19.90 43.15
N ASP A 37 8.93 19.60 44.25
CA ASP A 37 8.89 18.23 44.79
C ASP A 37 7.95 17.39 43.91
N LEU A 38 8.47 16.32 43.33
CA LEU A 38 7.72 15.43 42.44
C LEU A 38 6.59 14.69 43.16
N ASN A 39 6.61 14.60 44.50
CA ASN A 39 5.51 14.02 45.29
C ASN A 39 4.30 14.96 45.37
N GLU A 40 4.51 16.26 45.22
CA GLU A 40 3.46 17.29 45.26
C GLU A 40 2.91 17.61 43.86
N VAL A 41 3.56 17.11 42.81
CA VAL A 41 3.13 17.31 41.43
C VAL A 41 1.81 16.58 41.16
N PRO A 42 0.76 17.27 40.69
CA PRO A 42 -0.54 16.65 40.47
C PRO A 42 -0.51 15.66 39.31
N THR A 43 -1.25 14.56 39.44
CA THR A 43 -1.51 13.62 38.35
C THR A 43 -2.67 14.09 37.48
N ARG A 44 -2.53 14.02 36.16
CA ARG A 44 -3.58 14.32 35.19
C ARG A 44 -3.81 13.13 34.28
N VAL A 45 -5.08 12.77 34.06
CA VAL A 45 -5.46 11.75 33.07
C VAL A 45 -6.67 12.27 32.26
N PRO A 46 -6.66 12.21 30.91
CA PRO A 46 -7.84 12.56 30.12
C PRO A 46 -9.08 11.79 30.61
N PRO A 47 -10.24 12.45 30.80
CA PRO A 47 -10.65 13.73 30.22
C PRO A 47 -10.37 14.98 31.08
N ASP A 48 -9.54 14.89 32.13
CA ASP A 48 -9.26 16.04 33.00
C ASP A 48 -8.76 17.27 32.23
N SER A 49 -9.27 18.46 32.61
CA SER A 49 -8.91 19.73 31.99
C SER A 49 -7.41 20.02 32.10
N PRO A 50 -6.80 20.67 31.10
CA PRO A 50 -5.38 21.05 31.16
C PRO A 50 -5.13 22.00 32.35
N LEU A 51 -4.00 21.80 33.03
CA LEU A 51 -3.60 22.66 34.13
C LEU A 51 -3.14 24.02 33.61
N ALA A 52 -3.68 25.09 34.19
CA ALA A 52 -3.27 26.45 33.86
C ALA A 52 -1.84 26.69 34.36
N PRO A 53 -0.94 27.26 33.54
CA PRO A 53 0.40 27.60 33.99
C PRO A 53 0.35 28.70 35.05
N GLN A 54 1.23 28.59 36.03
CA GLN A 54 1.31 29.50 37.19
C GLN A 54 2.65 30.23 37.19
N TRP A 55 2.68 31.43 37.79
CA TRP A 55 3.89 32.22 37.95
C TRP A 55 4.67 31.77 39.19
N TYR A 56 5.93 31.39 38.99
CA TYR A 56 6.86 30.99 40.05
C TYR A 56 8.01 32.00 40.13
N ARG A 57 8.38 32.39 41.35
CA ARG A 57 9.50 33.31 41.60
C ARG A 57 10.83 32.57 41.49
N LEU A 58 11.80 33.17 40.80
CA LEU A 58 13.12 32.61 40.64
C LEU A 58 13.98 32.85 41.89
N GLU A 59 14.54 31.78 42.45
CA GLU A 59 15.47 31.82 43.59
C GLU A 59 16.91 32.06 43.12
N ASP A 60 17.65 32.90 43.87
CA ASP A 60 19.07 33.20 43.62
C ASP A 60 19.98 32.06 44.16
N ARG A 61 21.18 31.95 43.60
CA ARG A 61 22.20 30.92 43.87
C ARG A 61 22.63 30.84 45.35
N ARG A 62 22.37 31.89 46.15
CA ARG A 62 22.71 31.99 47.58
C ARG A 62 21.50 32.02 48.52
N GLY A 63 20.27 31.90 48.03
CA GLY A 63 19.05 31.93 48.85
C GLY A 63 18.73 33.27 49.55
N GLU A 64 19.61 34.28 49.47
CA GLU A 64 19.50 35.54 50.23
C GLU A 64 19.38 36.81 49.36
N GLY A 65 19.06 36.70 48.07
CA GLY A 65 19.01 37.83 47.13
C GLY A 65 17.62 38.14 46.56
N LYS A 66 17.32 39.44 46.36
CA LYS A 66 16.10 39.96 45.70
C LYS A 66 15.75 39.18 44.43
N VAL A 67 14.48 38.76 44.32
CA VAL A 67 13.87 38.07 43.17
C VAL A 67 14.25 38.78 41.86
N ARG A 68 15.00 38.10 40.98
CA ARG A 68 15.44 38.67 39.69
C ARG A 68 14.48 38.39 38.52
N GLY A 69 13.38 37.69 38.76
CA GLY A 69 12.34 37.44 37.76
C GLY A 69 11.33 36.39 38.20
N GLU A 70 10.28 36.22 37.39
CA GLU A 70 9.27 35.17 37.54
C GLU A 70 9.19 34.35 36.24
N ILE A 71 8.93 33.05 36.37
CA ILE A 71 8.73 32.15 35.23
C ILE A 71 7.34 31.55 35.29
N MET A 72 6.64 31.54 34.15
CA MET A 72 5.32 30.95 34.04
C MET A 72 5.41 29.53 33.47
N LEU A 73 5.01 28.52 34.24
CA LEU A 73 5.05 27.12 33.80
C LEU A 73 4.00 26.25 34.52
N ALA A 74 3.75 25.06 34.00
CA ALA A 74 2.91 24.02 34.63
C ALA A 74 3.70 22.71 34.68
N VAL A 75 3.60 21.99 35.79
CA VAL A 75 4.22 20.67 35.99
C VAL A 75 3.13 19.71 36.44
N TRP A 76 3.05 18.54 35.80
CA TRP A 76 2.09 17.50 36.15
C TRP A 76 2.61 16.12 35.76
N MET A 77 2.11 15.10 36.44
CA MET A 77 2.34 13.69 36.10
C MET A 77 1.25 13.24 35.13
N GLY A 78 1.62 13.15 33.85
CA GLY A 78 0.70 12.83 32.76
C GLY A 78 0.78 11.38 32.26
N THR A 79 -0.07 11.08 31.27
CA THR A 79 -0.03 9.82 30.50
C THR A 79 0.26 10.12 29.03
N GLN A 80 0.55 9.09 28.22
CA GLN A 80 0.74 9.29 26.77
C GLN A 80 -0.54 9.74 26.04
N ALA A 81 -1.69 9.62 26.68
CA ALA A 81 -2.96 10.11 26.16
C ALA A 81 -3.12 11.64 26.28
N ASP A 82 -2.21 12.33 26.97
CA ASP A 82 -2.23 13.79 27.07
C ASP A 82 -2.02 14.46 25.71
N GLU A 83 -2.87 15.44 25.39
CA GLU A 83 -2.79 16.23 24.14
C GLU A 83 -1.43 16.91 23.93
N ALA A 84 -0.73 17.24 25.02
CA ALA A 84 0.58 17.87 25.01
C ALA A 84 1.73 16.86 24.76
N PHE A 85 1.50 15.55 24.94
CA PHE A 85 2.55 14.54 24.86
C PHE A 85 3.15 14.38 23.45
N PRO A 86 2.36 14.33 22.35
CA PRO A 86 2.91 14.22 20.99
C PRO A 86 3.78 15.40 20.57
N GLU A 87 3.54 16.59 21.12
CA GLU A 87 4.29 17.82 20.81
C GLU A 87 5.46 18.07 21.78
N ALA A 88 5.58 17.24 22.82
CA ALA A 88 6.58 17.41 23.86
C ALA A 88 7.99 17.05 23.38
N TRP A 89 8.97 17.77 23.91
CA TRP A 89 10.39 17.46 23.76
C TRP A 89 10.75 16.39 24.79
N HIS A 90 11.03 15.19 24.30
CA HIS A 90 11.36 14.06 25.14
C HIS A 90 12.83 14.11 25.57
N ALA A 91 13.09 13.93 26.87
CA ALA A 91 14.45 13.87 27.41
C ALA A 91 15.32 12.80 26.73
N ASP A 92 14.71 11.70 26.27
CA ASP A 92 15.39 10.61 25.56
C ASP A 92 15.99 11.04 24.21
N ALA A 93 15.55 12.17 23.68
CA ALA A 93 16.04 12.75 22.43
C ALA A 93 16.92 13.99 22.63
N ALA A 94 17.39 14.27 23.85
CA ALA A 94 18.25 15.41 24.17
C ALA A 94 19.58 15.41 23.39
N SER A 95 20.01 14.26 22.85
CA SER A 95 21.21 14.16 22.00
C SER A 95 21.02 14.71 20.58
N VAL A 96 19.78 14.97 20.16
CA VAL A 96 19.45 15.49 18.83
C VAL A 96 19.30 17.00 18.87
N HIS A 97 20.03 17.68 17.99
CA HIS A 97 20.10 19.13 17.94
C HIS A 97 19.72 19.65 16.54
N GLY A 98 19.30 20.91 16.45
CA GLY A 98 18.98 21.58 15.19
C GLY A 98 17.77 20.95 14.45
N GLU A 99 17.88 20.82 13.13
CA GLU A 99 16.81 20.29 12.26
C GLU A 99 16.42 18.84 12.57
N GLY A 100 17.29 18.07 13.22
CA GLY A 100 17.02 16.67 13.61
C GLY A 100 15.85 16.53 14.59
N VAL A 101 15.54 17.57 15.38
CA VAL A 101 14.46 17.57 16.38
C VAL A 101 13.07 17.47 15.73
N TYR A 102 12.92 17.93 14.50
CA TYR A 102 11.66 17.74 13.77
C TYR A 102 11.52 16.29 13.30
N ASN A 103 12.63 15.64 12.97
CA ASN A 103 12.68 14.27 12.45
C ASN A 103 12.39 13.18 13.49
N ILE A 104 12.26 13.52 14.78
CA ILE A 104 11.95 12.54 15.84
C ILE A 104 10.47 12.49 16.24
N ARG A 105 9.64 13.44 15.78
CA ARG A 105 8.24 13.56 16.23
C ARG A 105 7.30 12.53 15.60
N SER A 106 6.26 12.13 16.32
CA SER A 106 5.16 11.36 15.72
C SER A 106 4.33 12.25 14.80
N LYS A 107 3.69 11.66 13.79
CA LYS A 107 2.81 12.39 12.86
C LYS A 107 1.83 11.46 12.16
N VAL A 108 0.61 11.97 11.98
CA VAL A 108 -0.39 11.41 11.08
C VAL A 108 -0.35 12.17 9.75
N TYR A 109 -0.28 11.45 8.64
CA TYR A 109 -0.33 12.01 7.29
C TYR A 109 -1.56 11.48 6.55
N VAL A 110 -1.97 12.23 5.54
CA VAL A 110 -3.09 11.86 4.67
C VAL A 110 -2.56 11.83 3.23
N SER A 111 -2.77 10.71 2.54
CA SER A 111 -2.46 10.57 1.12
C SER A 111 -3.22 11.64 0.32
N PRO A 112 -2.59 12.24 -0.69
CA PRO A 112 -3.29 13.11 -1.62
C PRO A 112 -4.43 12.34 -2.31
N LYS A 113 -5.52 13.04 -2.61
CA LYS A 113 -6.64 12.45 -3.34
C LYS A 113 -6.31 12.43 -4.83
N LEU A 114 -6.02 11.24 -5.34
CA LEU A 114 -5.59 11.02 -6.72
C LEU A 114 -6.77 10.75 -7.65
N TRP A 115 -6.70 11.29 -8.87
CA TRP A 115 -7.67 11.15 -9.95
C TRP A 115 -6.98 10.61 -11.21
N TYR A 116 -7.73 9.90 -12.06
CA TYR A 116 -7.28 9.64 -13.42
C TYR A 116 -7.77 10.76 -14.33
N LEU A 117 -6.84 11.48 -14.96
CA LEU A 117 -7.15 12.41 -16.05
C LEU A 117 -7.11 11.63 -17.36
N ARG A 118 -8.27 11.44 -17.98
CA ARG A 118 -8.36 10.86 -19.33
C ARG A 118 -8.33 11.98 -20.36
N VAL A 119 -7.41 11.90 -21.31
CA VAL A 119 -7.26 12.85 -22.42
C VAL A 119 -7.30 12.06 -23.72
N ASN A 120 -8.36 12.24 -24.51
CA ASN A 120 -8.49 11.70 -25.85
C ASN A 120 -8.12 12.80 -26.84
N VAL A 121 -7.04 12.59 -27.59
CA VAL A 121 -6.58 13.51 -28.65
C VAL A 121 -7.19 13.02 -29.95
N ILE A 122 -8.21 13.72 -30.45
CA ILE A 122 -9.01 13.29 -31.60
C ILE A 122 -8.28 13.67 -32.88
N GLU A 123 -8.13 14.97 -33.10
CA GLU A 123 -7.57 15.53 -34.33
C GLU A 123 -6.98 16.92 -34.08
N ALA A 124 -6.18 17.38 -35.04
CA ALA A 124 -5.77 18.77 -35.14
C ALA A 124 -6.10 19.32 -36.53
N GLN A 125 -6.34 20.63 -36.62
CA GLN A 125 -6.68 21.33 -37.86
C GLN A 125 -5.81 22.57 -38.03
N ASP A 126 -5.70 23.03 -39.28
CA ASP A 126 -4.94 24.23 -39.66
C ASP A 126 -3.47 24.17 -39.24
N ILE A 127 -2.83 23.00 -39.38
CA ILE A 127 -1.41 22.87 -39.05
C ILE A 127 -0.56 23.69 -40.03
N GLN A 128 0.23 24.60 -39.49
CA GLN A 128 1.17 25.41 -40.26
C GLN A 128 2.61 24.93 -40.00
N PRO A 129 3.19 24.07 -40.86
CA PRO A 129 4.59 23.69 -40.71
C PRO A 129 5.51 24.90 -40.91
N ASN A 130 6.66 24.89 -40.23
CA ASN A 130 7.67 25.93 -40.41
C ASN A 130 8.30 25.86 -41.81
N ASP A 131 8.53 24.66 -42.31
CA ASP A 131 8.96 24.41 -43.69
C ASP A 131 7.76 24.00 -44.57
N ARG A 132 7.32 24.93 -45.42
CA ARG A 132 6.17 24.72 -46.31
C ARG A 132 6.48 23.79 -47.50
N SER A 133 7.76 23.48 -47.75
CA SER A 133 8.16 22.62 -48.87
C SER A 133 7.98 21.13 -48.56
N ARG A 134 7.82 20.80 -47.28
CA ARG A 134 7.72 19.45 -46.76
C ARG A 134 6.32 19.15 -46.26
N VAL A 135 5.90 17.90 -46.45
CA VAL A 135 4.70 17.36 -45.80
C VAL A 135 5.01 17.03 -44.33
N PRO A 136 4.26 17.59 -43.36
CA PRO A 136 4.57 17.43 -41.95
C PRO A 136 4.24 16.02 -41.45
N GLU A 137 5.13 15.46 -40.62
CA GLU A 137 4.96 14.19 -39.91
C GLU A 137 4.61 14.49 -38.46
N VAL A 138 3.32 14.71 -38.21
CA VAL A 138 2.86 15.29 -36.95
C VAL A 138 2.53 14.23 -35.91
N PHE A 139 2.95 14.49 -34.66
CA PHE A 139 2.45 13.81 -33.47
C PHE A 139 2.16 14.84 -32.36
N THR A 140 1.35 14.45 -31.38
CA THR A 140 1.05 15.28 -30.21
C THR A 140 1.72 14.68 -28.99
N LYS A 141 2.45 15.51 -28.24
CA LYS A 141 3.01 15.19 -26.93
C LYS A 141 2.13 15.83 -25.86
N ILE A 142 1.76 15.03 -24.86
CA ILE A 142 0.87 15.40 -23.77
C ILE A 142 1.66 15.23 -22.47
N GLN A 143 1.72 16.30 -21.68
CA GLN A 143 2.46 16.34 -20.43
C GLN A 143 1.59 16.83 -19.27
N VAL A 144 1.66 16.12 -18.15
CA VAL A 144 1.03 16.48 -16.86
C VAL A 144 2.08 16.27 -15.77
N GLY A 145 2.60 17.36 -15.21
CA GLY A 145 3.73 17.29 -14.27
C GLY A 145 4.95 16.60 -14.90
N HIS A 146 5.36 15.48 -14.30
CA HIS A 146 6.48 14.64 -14.79
C HIS A 146 6.05 13.56 -15.79
N GLN A 147 4.74 13.37 -16.00
CA GLN A 147 4.21 12.36 -16.90
C GLN A 147 4.17 12.90 -18.32
N VAL A 148 4.78 12.17 -19.26
CA VAL A 148 4.82 12.55 -20.68
C VAL A 148 4.41 11.35 -21.52
N LEU A 149 3.35 11.51 -22.31
CA LEU A 149 2.89 10.52 -23.28
C LEU A 149 2.85 11.18 -24.68
N LYS A 150 2.97 10.38 -25.73
CA LYS A 150 2.96 10.86 -27.12
C LYS A 150 2.00 10.01 -27.95
N THR A 151 1.29 10.64 -28.89
CA THR A 151 0.56 9.93 -29.94
C THR A 151 1.52 9.25 -30.89
N LYS A 152 1.01 8.32 -31.69
CA LYS A 152 1.72 7.88 -32.89
C LYS A 152 1.83 9.05 -33.86
N VAL A 153 2.85 8.98 -34.74
CA VAL A 153 2.94 9.88 -35.89
C VAL A 153 1.76 9.60 -36.80
N CYS A 154 1.06 10.64 -37.24
CA CYS A 154 -0.09 10.48 -38.12
C CYS A 154 0.38 9.86 -39.46
N PRO A 155 -0.18 8.71 -39.89
CA PRO A 155 0.22 8.08 -41.15
C PRO A 155 -0.29 8.87 -42.36
N ALA A 156 -1.36 9.65 -42.18
CA ALA A 156 -1.95 10.45 -43.23
C ALA A 156 -1.16 11.75 -43.43
N ARG A 157 -0.70 11.96 -44.67
CA ARG A 157 0.02 13.15 -45.12
C ARG A 157 -0.95 14.32 -45.33
N THR A 158 -1.40 14.92 -44.24
CA THR A 158 -2.46 15.95 -44.25
C THR A 158 -2.17 17.08 -43.26
N MET A 159 -2.72 18.28 -43.54
CA MET A 159 -2.71 19.41 -42.60
C MET A 159 -3.79 19.32 -41.51
N SER A 160 -4.51 18.19 -41.48
CA SER A 160 -5.58 17.91 -40.52
C SER A 160 -5.46 16.48 -39.99
N PRO A 161 -4.39 16.19 -39.23
CA PRO A 161 -4.14 14.84 -38.76
C PRO A 161 -5.20 14.39 -37.77
N MET A 162 -5.60 13.12 -37.90
CA MET A 162 -6.47 12.43 -36.94
C MET A 162 -5.68 11.32 -36.25
N TRP A 163 -5.78 11.26 -34.92
CA TRP A 163 -5.16 10.22 -34.09
C TRP A 163 -6.21 9.38 -33.37
N ASN A 164 -7.16 10.04 -32.71
CA ASN A 164 -8.16 9.42 -31.83
C ASN A 164 -7.55 8.45 -30.82
N GLU A 165 -6.51 8.91 -30.11
CA GLU A 165 -5.79 8.12 -29.11
C GLU A 165 -6.14 8.58 -27.68
N ASP A 166 -6.34 7.60 -26.79
CA ASP A 166 -6.65 7.81 -25.37
C ASP A 166 -5.38 7.73 -24.51
N PHE A 167 -5.16 8.78 -23.72
CA PHE A 167 -4.12 8.87 -22.71
C PHE A 167 -4.73 9.00 -21.33
N VAL A 168 -4.06 8.42 -20.33
CA VAL A 168 -4.50 8.46 -18.93
C VAL A 168 -3.32 8.89 -18.09
N PHE A 169 -3.53 9.89 -17.25
CA PHE A 169 -2.55 10.45 -16.33
C PHE A 169 -3.07 10.37 -14.90
N VAL A 170 -2.17 10.36 -13.92
CA VAL A 170 -2.54 10.51 -12.51
C VAL A 170 -2.39 11.96 -12.09
N ALA A 171 -3.44 12.54 -11.49
CA ALA A 171 -3.41 13.92 -10.99
C ALA A 171 -3.87 13.95 -9.53
N ALA A 172 -3.23 14.78 -8.69
CA ALA A 172 -3.61 14.94 -7.28
C ALA A 172 -4.41 16.24 -7.05
N GLU A 173 -5.49 16.19 -6.27
CA GLU A 173 -6.11 17.41 -5.71
C GLU A 173 -5.08 18.14 -4.81
N PRO A 174 -4.95 19.48 -4.90
CA PRO A 174 -5.86 20.45 -5.51
C PRO A 174 -5.62 20.78 -7.00
N PHE A 175 -4.91 19.91 -7.73
CA PHE A 175 -4.58 20.05 -9.15
C PHE A 175 -3.68 21.24 -9.46
N GLU A 176 -2.56 21.33 -8.75
CA GLU A 176 -1.52 22.36 -8.99
C GLU A 176 -0.85 22.21 -10.36
N GLU A 177 -0.86 20.99 -10.93
CA GLU A 177 -0.28 20.70 -12.24
C GLU A 177 -1.17 21.18 -13.39
N GLN A 178 -0.55 21.45 -14.55
CA GLN A 178 -1.25 21.88 -15.77
C GLN A 178 -1.08 20.82 -16.86
N LEU A 179 -2.10 20.70 -17.72
CA LEU A 179 -2.03 19.88 -18.93
C LEU A 179 -1.35 20.69 -20.03
N VAL A 180 -0.18 20.23 -20.47
CA VAL A 180 0.58 20.83 -21.56
C VAL A 180 0.49 19.92 -22.78
N LEU A 181 -0.06 20.41 -23.88
CA LEU A 181 -0.03 19.71 -25.18
C LEU A 181 0.91 20.46 -26.13
N THR A 182 1.81 19.72 -26.78
CA THR A 182 2.64 20.22 -27.88
C THR A 182 2.39 19.39 -29.12
N VAL A 183 2.03 20.05 -30.22
CA VAL A 183 1.97 19.44 -31.56
C VAL A 183 3.34 19.62 -32.19
N GLU A 184 4.01 18.52 -32.50
CA GLU A 184 5.39 18.45 -32.97
C GLU A 184 5.44 17.84 -34.38
N ASP A 185 6.25 18.43 -35.26
CA ASP A 185 6.59 17.89 -36.58
C ASP A 185 7.94 17.16 -36.49
N LYS A 186 7.96 15.89 -36.90
CA LYS A 186 9.16 15.07 -36.89
C LYS A 186 10.04 15.37 -38.10
N VAL A 187 10.89 16.40 -37.99
CA VAL A 187 11.73 16.86 -39.11
C VAL A 187 12.88 15.89 -39.41
N SER A 188 13.45 15.21 -38.43
CA SER A 188 14.41 14.14 -38.68
C SER A 188 14.34 13.08 -37.57
N GLN A 189 15.13 12.02 -37.66
CA GLN A 189 15.17 11.02 -36.58
C GLN A 189 15.67 11.59 -35.24
N SER A 190 16.36 12.74 -35.25
CA SER A 190 16.95 13.37 -34.07
C SER A 190 16.41 14.78 -33.77
N LYS A 191 15.53 15.33 -34.62
CA LYS A 191 15.01 16.69 -34.48
C LYS A 191 13.49 16.73 -34.66
N ASP A 192 12.80 17.10 -33.58
CA ASP A 192 11.37 17.40 -33.55
C ASP A 192 11.19 18.92 -33.45
N GLU A 193 10.31 19.51 -34.26
CA GLU A 193 9.98 20.94 -34.23
C GLU A 193 8.59 21.19 -33.66
N ILE A 194 8.46 22.09 -32.70
CA ILE A 194 7.17 22.41 -32.08
C ILE A 194 6.39 23.37 -32.99
N ILE A 195 5.22 22.92 -33.45
CA ILE A 195 4.30 23.72 -34.27
C ILE A 195 3.40 24.57 -33.37
N GLY A 196 2.84 23.95 -32.33
CA GLY A 196 1.87 24.59 -31.44
C GLY A 196 1.99 24.09 -30.01
N ARG A 197 1.73 24.99 -29.05
CA ARG A 197 1.67 24.66 -27.61
C ARG A 197 0.34 25.13 -27.02
N LEU A 198 -0.22 24.31 -26.15
CA LEU A 198 -1.43 24.57 -25.38
C LEU A 198 -1.18 24.23 -23.92
N VAL A 199 -1.58 25.11 -23.02
CA VAL A 199 -1.44 24.91 -21.57
C VAL A 199 -2.80 25.16 -20.92
N LEU A 200 -3.36 24.13 -20.27
CA LEU A 200 -4.68 24.18 -19.66
C LEU A 200 -4.60 23.79 -18.18
N PRO A 201 -5.20 24.57 -17.25
CA PRO A 201 -5.35 24.13 -15.88
C PRO A 201 -6.34 22.97 -15.81
N LEU A 202 -6.03 21.96 -14.98
CA LEU A 202 -6.86 20.75 -14.88
C LEU A 202 -8.27 21.00 -14.33
N THR A 203 -8.49 22.15 -13.68
CA THR A 203 -9.78 22.58 -13.14
C THR A 203 -10.83 22.88 -14.21
N VAL A 204 -10.42 23.09 -15.47
CA VAL A 204 -11.34 23.31 -16.61
C VAL A 204 -12.06 22.02 -17.01
N PHE A 205 -11.48 20.85 -16.72
CA PHE A 205 -12.07 19.57 -17.10
C PHE A 205 -13.13 19.12 -16.09
N GLU A 206 -14.25 18.61 -16.60
CA GLU A 206 -15.32 18.11 -15.75
C GLU A 206 -14.89 16.87 -14.94
N LYS A 207 -15.38 16.78 -13.70
CA LYS A 207 -15.22 15.60 -12.85
C LYS A 207 -16.32 14.58 -13.19
N ARG A 208 -15.94 13.49 -13.85
CA ARG A 208 -16.83 12.39 -14.23
C ARG A 208 -16.87 11.32 -13.15
N LEU A 209 -18.06 11.01 -12.65
CA LEU A 209 -18.29 10.01 -11.59
C LEU A 209 -18.78 8.65 -12.13
N ASP A 210 -19.31 8.65 -13.34
CA ASP A 210 -19.95 7.51 -14.00
C ASP A 210 -19.32 7.23 -15.38
N HIS A 211 -20.03 6.49 -16.22
CA HIS A 211 -19.59 6.12 -17.57
C HIS A 211 -20.24 6.99 -18.66
N ARG A 212 -20.76 8.18 -18.31
CA ARG A 212 -21.41 9.06 -19.29
C ARG A 212 -20.41 9.56 -20.34
N PRO A 213 -20.84 9.77 -21.60
CA PRO A 213 -19.97 10.35 -22.61
C PRO A 213 -19.62 11.80 -22.24
N VAL A 214 -18.36 12.15 -22.45
CA VAL A 214 -17.81 13.50 -22.21
C VAL A 214 -17.80 14.26 -23.53
N HIS A 215 -18.20 15.53 -23.49
CA HIS A 215 -18.20 16.37 -24.69
C HIS A 215 -16.76 16.68 -25.14
N SER A 216 -16.54 16.66 -26.46
CA SER A 216 -15.25 17.06 -27.03
C SER A 216 -15.26 18.54 -27.38
N GLN A 217 -14.13 19.22 -27.21
CA GLN A 217 -13.99 20.66 -27.37
C GLN A 217 -12.76 20.99 -28.21
N TRP A 218 -12.86 22.08 -28.97
CA TRP A 218 -11.75 22.63 -29.75
C TRP A 218 -10.97 23.65 -28.92
N PHE A 219 -9.65 23.54 -28.96
CA PHE A 219 -8.74 24.46 -28.30
C PHE A 219 -7.78 25.07 -29.31
N HIS A 220 -7.59 26.38 -29.24
CA HIS A 220 -6.61 27.08 -30.05
C HIS A 220 -5.21 26.93 -29.43
N MET A 221 -4.22 26.62 -30.26
CA MET A 221 -2.82 26.51 -29.85
C MET A 221 -2.00 27.72 -30.27
N GLU A 222 -1.06 28.08 -29.41
CA GLU A 222 -0.15 29.21 -29.62
C GLU A 222 1.11 28.76 -30.36
N ARG A 223 1.65 29.62 -31.23
CA ARG A 223 2.91 29.33 -31.93
C ARG A 223 4.09 29.38 -30.96
N PHE A 224 4.88 28.31 -30.91
CA PHE A 224 6.07 28.24 -30.04
C PHE A 224 7.29 28.86 -30.73
N GLY A 225 8.02 29.78 -30.06
CA GLY A 225 9.32 30.27 -30.51
C GLY A 225 9.39 31.66 -31.19
N PHE A 226 8.29 32.41 -31.32
CA PHE A 226 8.35 33.79 -31.83
C PHE A 226 8.51 34.77 -30.64
N GLY A 227 9.75 35.15 -30.31
CA GLY A 227 10.03 36.13 -29.24
C GLY A 227 11.43 36.13 -28.62
N VAL A 228 12.35 35.24 -29.02
CA VAL A 228 13.75 35.25 -28.51
C VAL A 228 14.75 35.91 -29.49
N LEU A 229 14.35 36.17 -30.75
CA LEU A 229 15.26 36.72 -31.77
C LEU A 229 14.81 38.03 -32.43
N GLU A 230 13.64 38.57 -32.12
CA GLU A 230 13.26 39.92 -32.57
C GLU A 230 12.80 40.75 -31.38
N GLY A 231 13.61 41.75 -31.06
CA GLY A 231 13.28 42.76 -30.07
C GLY A 231 12.05 43.55 -30.52
N ASP A 232 11.15 43.76 -29.56
CA ASP A 232 10.12 44.78 -29.55
C ASP A 232 9.21 44.87 -30.80
N LYS A 233 8.09 44.12 -30.75
CA LYS A 233 6.73 44.62 -31.04
C LYS A 233 5.67 43.53 -30.83
N HIS A 234 4.77 43.80 -29.89
CA HIS A 234 3.49 43.10 -29.63
C HIS A 234 3.55 41.60 -29.27
N LYS A 235 3.24 41.31 -27.99
CA LYS A 235 2.78 39.99 -27.51
C LYS A 235 1.39 39.65 -28.07
N GLU A 236 1.24 39.64 -29.38
CA GLU A 236 0.06 39.04 -30.00
C GLU A 236 0.29 37.53 -30.08
N LEU A 237 -0.54 36.79 -29.33
CA LEU A 237 -0.61 35.33 -29.39
C LEU A 237 -1.00 34.92 -30.82
N LYS A 238 -0.01 34.73 -31.70
CA LYS A 238 -0.25 34.32 -33.08
C LYS A 238 -0.76 32.88 -33.08
N PHE A 239 -2.01 32.73 -33.52
CA PHE A 239 -2.67 31.45 -33.76
C PHE A 239 -1.79 30.54 -34.63
N SER A 240 -1.59 29.29 -34.20
CA SER A 240 -0.82 28.29 -34.96
C SER A 240 -1.71 27.20 -35.54
N THR A 241 -2.50 26.53 -34.68
CA THR A 241 -3.32 25.36 -35.03
C THR A 241 -4.48 25.21 -34.03
N ARG A 242 -5.48 24.38 -34.34
CA ARG A 242 -6.55 23.97 -33.41
C ARG A 242 -6.43 22.49 -33.11
N VAL A 243 -6.67 22.11 -31.86
CA VAL A 243 -6.70 20.70 -31.44
C VAL A 243 -8.07 20.34 -30.85
N HIS A 244 -8.60 19.20 -31.26
CA HIS A 244 -9.86 18.64 -30.77
C HIS A 244 -9.57 17.63 -29.68
N LEU A 245 -10.01 17.96 -28.46
CA LEU A 245 -9.75 17.17 -27.27
C LEU A 245 -11.04 16.75 -26.61
N ARG A 246 -11.05 15.53 -26.06
CA ARG A 246 -12.03 15.10 -25.07
C ARG A 246 -11.29 14.74 -23.79
N ALA A 247 -11.44 15.56 -22.75
CA ALA A 247 -10.73 15.37 -21.50
C ALA A 247 -11.66 15.45 -20.28
N CYS A 248 -11.43 14.59 -19.29
CA CYS A 248 -12.18 14.58 -18.02
C CYS A 248 -11.36 14.01 -16.86
N LEU A 249 -11.72 14.42 -15.64
CA LEU A 249 -11.19 13.87 -14.40
C LEU A 249 -12.10 12.74 -13.91
N GLU A 250 -11.62 11.51 -13.94
CA GLU A 250 -12.41 10.32 -13.57
C GLU A 250 -12.32 10.04 -12.07
N GLY A 251 -13.44 10.27 -11.36
CA GLY A 251 -13.58 10.02 -9.93
C GLY A 251 -14.23 8.68 -9.59
N GLY A 252 -14.78 7.99 -10.59
CA GLY A 252 -15.44 6.69 -10.45
C GLY A 252 -14.46 5.51 -10.34
N TYR A 253 -13.17 5.71 -10.61
CA TYR A 253 -12.12 4.72 -10.38
C TYR A 253 -11.55 4.83 -8.98
N HIS A 254 -11.01 3.72 -8.48
CA HIS A 254 -10.01 3.75 -7.41
C HIS A 254 -8.63 3.90 -8.06
N VAL A 255 -7.89 4.96 -7.75
CA VAL A 255 -6.52 5.15 -8.24
C VAL A 255 -5.58 4.31 -7.40
N MET A 256 -4.98 3.29 -8.03
CA MET A 256 -4.09 2.34 -7.36
C MET A 256 -2.72 2.97 -7.10
N ASP A 257 -2.36 3.20 -5.84
CA ASP A 257 -0.99 3.47 -5.38
C ASP A 257 -0.29 2.21 -4.81
N GLU A 258 -1.08 1.16 -4.54
CA GLU A 258 -0.65 -0.12 -3.97
C GLU A 258 -0.75 -1.28 -4.96
N SER A 259 -0.07 -2.39 -4.63
CA SER A 259 -0.32 -3.68 -5.27
C SER A 259 -1.72 -4.19 -4.95
N THR A 260 -2.41 -4.76 -5.95
CA THR A 260 -3.74 -5.38 -5.81
C THR A 260 -3.78 -6.51 -4.78
N MET A 261 -2.63 -7.12 -4.48
CA MET A 261 -2.52 -8.20 -3.51
C MET A 261 -2.60 -7.70 -2.07
N TYR A 262 -2.08 -6.49 -1.79
CA TYR A 262 -1.89 -5.92 -0.46
C TYR A 262 -2.67 -4.62 -0.25
N ILE A 263 -3.77 -4.47 -0.97
CA ILE A 263 -4.51 -3.22 -1.02
C ILE A 263 -5.18 -2.90 0.33
N SER A 264 -5.06 -1.64 0.76
CA SER A 264 -5.59 -1.09 2.01
C SER A 264 -6.81 -0.19 1.79
N ASP A 265 -7.10 0.23 0.56
CA ASP A 265 -8.33 0.93 0.16
C ASP A 265 -8.85 0.39 -1.18
N GLN A 266 -10.17 0.27 -1.33
CA GLN A 266 -10.80 -0.11 -2.61
C GLN A 266 -11.85 0.91 -3.05
N ARG A 267 -11.96 2.04 -2.35
CA ARG A 267 -12.99 3.04 -2.61
C ARG A 267 -12.66 3.87 -3.85
N PRO A 268 -13.69 4.30 -4.60
CA PRO A 268 -13.48 5.25 -5.69
C PRO A 268 -12.91 6.57 -5.15
N THR A 269 -12.21 7.31 -5.99
CA THR A 269 -11.66 8.62 -5.64
C THR A 269 -12.73 9.59 -5.16
N ALA A 270 -13.90 9.61 -5.81
CA ALA A 270 -14.98 10.51 -5.45
C ALA A 270 -15.68 10.08 -4.15
N ARG A 271 -15.64 10.96 -3.14
CA ARG A 271 -16.26 10.74 -1.82
C ARG A 271 -17.77 10.54 -1.89
N GLN A 272 -18.43 11.11 -2.89
CA GLN A 272 -19.87 10.95 -3.11
C GLN A 272 -20.29 9.50 -3.39
N LEU A 273 -19.33 8.66 -3.83
CA LEU A 273 -19.56 7.25 -4.12
C LEU A 273 -19.18 6.34 -2.94
N TRP A 274 -18.73 6.90 -1.82
CA TRP A 274 -18.32 6.13 -0.65
C TRP A 274 -19.54 5.56 0.07
N LYS A 275 -19.41 4.31 0.51
CA LYS A 275 -20.37 3.66 1.40
C LYS A 275 -20.00 3.95 2.84
N GLN A 276 -20.92 3.69 3.78
CA GLN A 276 -20.61 3.77 5.21
C GLN A 276 -19.51 2.77 5.59
N PRO A 277 -18.64 3.10 6.58
CA PRO A 277 -17.66 2.17 7.08
C PRO A 277 -18.34 0.94 7.71
N ILE A 278 -17.69 -0.22 7.60
CA ILE A 278 -18.18 -1.49 8.16
C ILE A 278 -17.67 -1.75 9.57
N GLY A 279 -16.62 -1.03 9.99
CA GLY A 279 -15.90 -1.30 11.22
C GLY A 279 -14.80 -0.28 11.49
N ILE A 280 -14.19 -0.41 12.67
CA ILE A 280 -13.04 0.39 13.10
C ILE A 280 -11.89 -0.56 13.39
N LEU A 281 -10.72 -0.23 12.87
CA LEU A 281 -9.47 -0.92 13.19
C LEU A 281 -8.70 -0.07 14.20
N GLU A 282 -8.48 -0.63 15.38
CA GLU A 282 -7.62 -0.08 16.42
C GLU A 282 -6.27 -0.79 16.37
N VAL A 283 -5.17 -0.02 16.32
CA VAL A 283 -3.82 -0.56 16.33
C VAL A 283 -2.99 0.17 17.38
N GLY A 284 -2.52 -0.57 18.38
CA GLY A 284 -1.48 -0.17 19.30
C GLY A 284 -0.12 -0.60 18.78
N ILE A 285 0.73 0.37 18.45
CA ILE A 285 2.15 0.16 18.13
C ILE A 285 2.92 0.28 19.44
N LEU A 286 3.15 -0.85 20.11
CA LEU A 286 3.66 -0.88 21.47
C LEU A 286 5.17 -0.69 21.53
N GLY A 287 5.92 -1.53 20.82
CA GLY A 287 7.38 -1.47 20.85
C GLY A 287 8.02 -2.48 19.90
N ALA A 288 9.34 -2.58 19.94
CA ALA A 288 10.08 -3.67 19.30
C ALA A 288 11.08 -4.29 20.28
N GLN A 289 11.50 -5.52 20.01
CA GLN A 289 12.43 -6.28 20.84
C GLN A 289 13.52 -6.91 19.96
N GLY A 290 14.75 -6.93 20.47
CA GLY A 290 15.88 -7.59 19.80
C GLY A 290 16.25 -6.97 18.46
N LEU A 291 16.16 -5.64 18.34
CA LEU A 291 16.61 -4.96 17.12
C LEU A 291 18.12 -5.12 16.93
N VAL A 292 18.54 -5.43 15.70
CA VAL A 292 19.95 -5.54 15.33
C VAL A 292 20.55 -4.14 15.12
N PRO A 293 21.82 -3.89 15.51
CA PRO A 293 22.50 -2.63 15.23
C PRO A 293 22.52 -2.29 13.73
N MET A 294 21.99 -1.11 13.42
CA MET A 294 21.87 -0.59 12.05
C MET A 294 23.01 0.35 11.68
N LYS A 295 23.54 1.08 12.66
CA LYS A 295 24.64 2.02 12.49
C LYS A 295 25.71 1.78 13.53
N THR A 296 26.92 2.21 13.24
CA THR A 296 28.03 2.29 14.21
C THR A 296 28.32 3.75 14.49
N LYS A 297 28.19 4.17 15.75
CA LYS A 297 28.54 5.51 16.22
C LYS A 297 29.54 5.35 17.36
N ASP A 298 30.70 5.99 17.26
CA ASP A 298 31.77 5.90 18.27
C ASP A 298 32.21 4.46 18.59
N GLY A 299 32.22 3.57 17.58
CA GLY A 299 32.54 2.15 17.75
C GLY A 299 31.42 1.31 18.41
N ARG A 300 30.31 1.93 18.82
CA ARG A 300 29.14 1.28 19.38
C ARG A 300 28.05 1.11 18.32
N GLY A 301 27.43 -0.07 18.28
CA GLY A 301 26.22 -0.28 17.48
C GLY A 301 25.06 0.54 18.05
N THR A 302 24.36 1.29 17.21
CA THR A 302 23.20 2.11 17.57
C THR A 302 22.05 1.86 16.61
N THR A 303 20.82 2.13 17.04
CA THR A 303 19.61 2.02 16.22
C THR A 303 18.59 3.04 16.68
N ASP A 304 18.13 3.86 15.74
CA ASP A 304 17.21 4.96 15.94
C ASP A 304 15.86 4.61 15.31
N ALA A 305 15.07 3.81 16.02
CA ALA A 305 13.93 3.14 15.42
C ALA A 305 12.66 4.02 15.42
N TYR A 306 11.94 3.98 14.30
CA TYR A 306 10.55 4.43 14.21
C TYR A 306 9.72 3.47 13.35
N CYS A 307 8.43 3.39 13.65
CA CYS A 307 7.45 2.60 12.93
C CYS A 307 6.56 3.50 12.05
N VAL A 308 6.23 3.02 10.85
CA VAL A 308 5.27 3.62 9.93
C VAL A 308 4.13 2.63 9.68
N ALA A 309 2.89 3.08 9.83
CA ALA A 309 1.70 2.29 9.51
C ALA A 309 0.90 2.95 8.38
N LYS A 310 0.44 2.14 7.42
CA LYS A 310 -0.37 2.57 6.27
C LYS A 310 -1.65 1.76 6.22
N TYR A 311 -2.79 2.44 6.25
CA TYR A 311 -4.10 1.86 5.96
C TYR A 311 -5.06 2.90 5.38
N GLY A 312 -5.63 2.59 4.23
CA GLY A 312 -6.47 3.53 3.51
C GLY A 312 -5.67 4.75 3.04
N GLN A 313 -6.26 5.93 3.19
CA GLN A 313 -5.59 7.22 2.92
C GLN A 313 -4.73 7.70 4.11
N LYS A 314 -4.80 7.05 5.27
CA LYS A 314 -4.13 7.53 6.50
C LYS A 314 -2.81 6.80 6.70
N TRP A 315 -1.75 7.58 6.81
CA TRP A 315 -0.42 7.13 7.19
C TRP A 315 -0.10 7.62 8.58
N VAL A 316 0.70 6.86 9.29
CA VAL A 316 1.12 7.18 10.64
C VAL A 316 2.61 6.92 10.73
N ARG A 317 3.32 7.84 11.35
CA ARG A 317 4.71 7.71 11.76
C ARG A 317 4.77 7.88 13.27
N THR A 318 5.33 6.89 13.95
CA THR A 318 5.62 6.99 15.39
C THR A 318 6.83 7.88 15.66
N ARG A 319 7.01 8.29 16.91
CA ARG A 319 8.23 8.99 17.31
C ARG A 319 9.48 8.13 17.11
N THR A 320 10.62 8.76 16.86
CA THR A 320 11.90 8.05 16.80
C THR A 320 12.43 7.83 18.22
N ILE A 321 12.69 6.58 18.58
CA ILE A 321 13.41 6.22 19.81
C ILE A 321 14.88 6.02 19.45
N ILE A 322 15.74 6.79 20.11
CA ILE A 322 17.16 6.91 19.78
C ILE A 322 17.97 5.91 20.60
N ASP A 323 19.03 5.36 19.99
CA ASP A 323 20.00 4.44 20.63
C ASP A 323 19.32 3.34 21.48
N SER A 324 18.34 2.63 20.90
CA SER A 324 17.61 1.58 21.61
C SER A 324 17.34 0.37 20.73
N PHE A 325 17.71 -0.81 21.25
CA PHE A 325 17.37 -2.11 20.66
C PHE A 325 16.02 -2.66 21.12
N VAL A 326 15.38 -1.97 22.08
CA VAL A 326 14.07 -2.32 22.63
C VAL A 326 13.21 -1.05 22.69
N PRO A 327 12.90 -0.41 21.54
CA PRO A 327 12.16 0.83 21.54
C PRO A 327 10.72 0.61 22.02
N LYS A 328 10.23 1.52 22.89
CA LYS A 328 8.84 1.57 23.36
C LYS A 328 8.15 2.83 22.81
N TRP A 329 7.22 2.62 21.88
CA TRP A 329 6.41 3.71 21.30
C TRP A 329 5.13 3.91 22.12
N ASN A 330 4.37 2.83 22.36
CA ASN A 330 3.07 2.81 23.04
C ASN A 330 2.03 3.76 22.42
N GLU A 331 2.07 3.92 21.10
CA GLU A 331 1.16 4.81 20.38
C GLU A 331 -0.05 4.03 19.83
N GLN A 332 -1.26 4.57 20.00
CA GLN A 332 -2.50 3.95 19.53
C GLN A 332 -3.15 4.78 18.43
N TYR A 333 -3.61 4.10 17.38
CA TYR A 333 -4.23 4.72 16.22
C TYR A 333 -5.48 3.98 15.79
N THR A 334 -6.44 4.73 15.24
CA THR A 334 -7.72 4.22 14.72
C THR A 334 -7.85 4.48 13.22
N TRP A 335 -8.48 3.55 12.52
CA TRP A 335 -8.86 3.68 11.11
C TRP A 335 -10.28 3.20 10.87
N GLU A 336 -10.97 3.86 9.94
CA GLU A 336 -12.24 3.39 9.41
C GLU A 336 -12.01 2.30 8.37
N VAL A 337 -12.66 1.16 8.54
CA VAL A 337 -12.59 0.02 7.63
C VAL A 337 -13.82 0.02 6.75
N TYR A 338 -13.62 -0.09 5.44
CA TYR A 338 -14.70 -0.15 4.45
C TYR A 338 -14.82 -1.52 3.79
N ASP A 339 -13.77 -2.34 3.89
CA ASP A 339 -13.70 -3.69 3.33
C ASP A 339 -12.87 -4.61 4.25
N PRO A 340 -13.34 -5.81 4.65
CA PRO A 340 -12.58 -6.68 5.52
C PRO A 340 -11.48 -7.41 4.76
N CYS A 341 -11.52 -7.51 3.44
CA CYS A 341 -10.51 -8.20 2.62
C CYS A 341 -9.24 -7.37 2.42
N THR A 342 -9.10 -6.29 3.17
CA THR A 342 -8.18 -5.20 2.99
C THR A 342 -7.01 -5.36 3.99
N VAL A 343 -5.82 -4.85 3.68
CA VAL A 343 -4.57 -5.20 4.39
C VAL A 343 -3.98 -3.96 5.05
N ILE A 344 -3.64 -4.04 6.33
CA ILE A 344 -2.81 -3.02 7.00
C ILE A 344 -1.33 -3.39 6.86
N THR A 345 -0.51 -2.40 6.55
CA THR A 345 0.93 -2.54 6.44
C THR A 345 1.63 -1.72 7.51
N LEU A 346 2.57 -2.33 8.23
CA LEU A 346 3.44 -1.67 9.20
C LEU A 346 4.90 -1.95 8.88
N GLY A 347 5.73 -0.91 8.81
CA GLY A 347 7.16 -1.01 8.56
C GLY A 347 7.96 -0.35 9.68
N VAL A 348 9.08 -0.96 10.06
CA VAL A 348 10.02 -0.39 11.04
C VAL A 348 11.29 0.03 10.31
N PHE A 349 11.78 1.23 10.64
CA PHE A 349 12.90 1.89 9.99
C PHE A 349 13.85 2.47 11.02
N ASP A 350 15.11 2.58 10.61
CA ASP A 350 16.15 3.30 11.33
C ASP A 350 16.32 4.69 10.72
N ASN A 351 16.20 5.72 11.55
CA ASN A 351 16.21 7.13 11.16
C ASN A 351 17.63 7.62 10.96
N CYS A 352 18.02 7.91 9.72
CA CYS A 352 19.36 8.37 9.38
C CYS A 352 19.50 9.89 9.31
N HIS A 353 18.46 10.65 9.70
CA HIS A 353 18.36 12.10 9.50
C HIS A 353 18.41 12.91 10.80
N LEU A 354 19.11 12.42 11.82
CA LEU A 354 19.18 13.03 13.14
C LEU A 354 20.27 14.12 13.29
N GLY A 355 20.90 14.55 12.19
CA GLY A 355 21.83 15.69 12.20
C GLY A 355 23.21 15.42 12.81
N GLY A 356 23.58 14.15 13.00
CA GLY A 356 24.95 13.77 13.38
C GLY A 356 25.93 14.10 12.25
N ASN A 357 27.07 14.71 12.60
CA ASN A 357 28.09 15.20 11.67
C ASN A 357 28.83 14.08 10.88
N ASP A 358 28.41 12.83 11.02
CA ASP A 358 28.93 11.68 10.28
C ASP A 358 28.27 11.61 8.90
N ARG A 359 28.67 12.51 8.02
CA ARG A 359 28.69 12.21 6.59
C ARG A 359 29.75 11.12 6.39
N SER A 360 29.34 9.86 6.53
CA SER A 360 30.16 8.73 6.12
C SER A 360 30.70 9.00 4.71
N ASN A 361 32.02 8.79 4.53
CA ASN A 361 32.85 9.15 3.39
C ASN A 361 32.39 8.55 2.04
N GLY A 362 31.28 9.05 1.50
CA GLY A 362 30.71 8.71 0.21
C GLY A 362 29.48 9.56 -0.02
N GLY A 363 29.49 10.40 -1.07
CA GLY A 363 28.52 11.49 -1.33
C GLY A 363 27.06 11.10 -1.60
N GLY A 364 26.52 10.07 -0.94
CA GLY A 364 25.09 9.76 -0.93
C GLY A 364 24.36 10.53 0.17
N SER A 365 23.20 11.11 -0.17
CA SER A 365 22.24 11.57 0.84
C SER A 365 21.98 10.43 1.83
N ALA A 366 21.99 10.72 3.14
CA ALA A 366 21.49 9.79 4.15
C ALA A 366 20.11 9.26 3.72
N ARG A 367 19.87 7.96 3.87
CA ARG A 367 18.61 7.30 3.56
C ARG A 367 18.20 6.47 4.76
N ASP A 368 16.92 6.46 5.08
CA ASP A 368 16.43 5.63 6.18
C ASP A 368 16.60 4.15 5.88
N SER A 369 17.15 3.42 6.84
CA SER A 369 17.44 1.99 6.68
C SER A 369 16.23 1.14 7.07
N ARG A 370 15.92 0.13 6.24
CA ARG A 370 14.77 -0.76 6.42
C ARG A 370 15.09 -1.83 7.45
N ILE A 371 14.30 -1.94 8.53
CA ILE A 371 14.43 -3.00 9.56
C ILE A 371 13.48 -4.16 9.27
N GLY A 372 12.26 -3.88 8.79
CA GLY A 372 11.32 -4.93 8.36
C GLY A 372 9.90 -4.42 8.20
N LYS A 373 9.03 -5.29 7.68
CA LYS A 373 7.62 -4.98 7.42
C LYS A 373 6.71 -6.15 7.76
N VAL A 374 5.54 -5.82 8.27
CA VAL A 374 4.46 -6.74 8.66
C VAL A 374 3.20 -6.34 7.90
N ARG A 375 2.52 -7.33 7.31
CA ARG A 375 1.23 -7.15 6.63
C ARG A 375 0.18 -8.00 7.33
N ILE A 376 -0.97 -7.43 7.67
CA ILE A 376 -2.05 -8.13 8.35
C ILE A 376 -3.35 -7.90 7.57
N ARG A 377 -3.95 -8.98 7.05
CA ARG A 377 -5.24 -8.92 6.38
C ARG A 377 -6.37 -8.94 7.39
N LEU A 378 -7.24 -7.94 7.36
CA LEU A 378 -8.35 -7.77 8.31
C LEU A 378 -9.34 -8.94 8.30
N SER A 379 -9.48 -9.64 7.18
CA SER A 379 -10.39 -10.78 7.05
C SER A 379 -9.98 -11.97 7.93
N THR A 380 -8.70 -12.01 8.35
CA THR A 380 -8.13 -13.05 9.23
C THR A 380 -8.33 -12.75 10.72
N LEU A 381 -8.76 -11.53 11.07
CA LEU A 381 -9.03 -11.14 12.45
C LEU A 381 -10.49 -11.46 12.84
N GLU A 382 -10.67 -12.03 14.03
CA GLU A 382 -11.98 -12.14 14.68
C GLU A 382 -12.46 -10.75 15.12
N THR A 383 -13.76 -10.50 15.03
CA THR A 383 -14.37 -9.24 15.45
C THR A 383 -14.32 -9.08 16.96
N ASP A 384 -14.03 -7.87 17.43
CA ASP A 384 -13.97 -7.47 18.85
C ASP A 384 -12.94 -8.19 19.72
N ARG A 385 -12.07 -9.00 19.10
CA ARG A 385 -10.94 -9.64 19.76
C ARG A 385 -9.69 -8.79 19.67
N ILE A 386 -8.98 -8.65 20.79
CA ILE A 386 -7.68 -7.99 20.85
C ILE A 386 -6.59 -9.03 20.60
N TYR A 387 -5.77 -8.79 19.58
CA TYR A 387 -4.60 -9.58 19.23
C TYR A 387 -3.34 -8.83 19.63
N THR A 388 -2.70 -9.27 20.71
CA THR A 388 -1.38 -8.77 21.11
C THR A 388 -0.33 -9.82 20.77
N HIS A 389 0.57 -9.52 19.83
CA HIS A 389 1.55 -10.48 19.34
C HIS A 389 2.88 -9.81 18.95
N LEU A 390 3.96 -10.58 19.03
CA LEU A 390 5.28 -10.22 18.54
C LEU A 390 5.45 -10.71 17.09
N TYR A 391 5.57 -9.79 16.15
CA TYR A 391 5.71 -10.10 14.73
C TYR A 391 7.18 -10.00 14.33
N PRO A 392 7.75 -11.03 13.68
CA PRO A 392 9.15 -10.99 13.27
C PRO A 392 9.37 -9.93 12.17
N LEU A 393 10.37 -9.09 12.36
CA LEU A 393 10.85 -8.14 11.38
C LEU A 393 11.92 -8.82 10.53
N ILE A 394 11.61 -9.02 9.25
CA ILE A 394 12.45 -9.76 8.33
C ILE A 394 12.73 -8.86 7.13
N VAL A 395 14.00 -8.76 6.75
CA VAL A 395 14.43 -8.01 5.57
C VAL A 395 15.27 -8.92 4.69
N LEU A 396 15.01 -8.81 3.40
CA LEU A 396 15.83 -9.40 2.36
C LEU A 396 16.98 -8.43 2.04
N GLN A 397 18.22 -8.89 2.17
CA GLN A 397 19.44 -8.14 1.83
C GLN A 397 20.20 -8.90 0.73
N PRO A 398 21.14 -8.28 -0.01
CA PRO A 398 21.95 -8.97 -1.01
C PRO A 398 22.73 -10.19 -0.48
N THR A 399 22.99 -10.24 0.83
CA THR A 399 23.70 -11.34 1.53
C THR A 399 22.78 -12.46 2.00
N GLY A 400 21.46 -12.27 1.95
CA GLY A 400 20.48 -13.25 2.40
C GLY A 400 19.31 -12.63 3.16
N VAL A 401 18.46 -13.49 3.70
CA VAL A 401 17.40 -13.10 4.62
C VAL A 401 17.97 -12.90 6.01
N LYS A 402 17.65 -11.78 6.64
CA LYS A 402 18.05 -11.51 8.02
C LYS A 402 16.82 -11.18 8.86
N LYS A 403 16.70 -11.84 10.02
CA LYS A 403 15.77 -11.46 11.08
C LYS A 403 16.39 -10.27 11.82
N MET A 404 15.72 -9.13 11.77
CA MET A 404 16.22 -7.86 12.29
C MET A 404 15.66 -7.52 13.67
N GLY A 405 14.69 -8.30 14.17
CA GLY A 405 14.06 -8.16 15.48
C GLY A 405 12.59 -8.58 15.44
N GLU A 406 11.81 -8.16 16.43
CA GLU A 406 10.36 -8.40 16.50
C GLU A 406 9.62 -7.12 16.89
N VAL A 407 8.48 -6.84 16.27
CA VAL A 407 7.61 -5.70 16.60
C VAL A 407 6.38 -6.19 17.37
N GLN A 408 6.10 -5.55 18.49
CA GLN A 408 4.95 -5.84 19.33
C GLN A 408 3.77 -4.96 18.92
N LEU A 409 2.69 -5.60 18.45
CA LEU A 409 1.49 -4.92 17.99
C LEU A 409 0.26 -5.43 18.76
N ALA A 410 -0.66 -4.53 19.05
CA ALA A 410 -2.00 -4.84 19.54
C ALA A 410 -3.02 -4.43 18.49
N LEU A 411 -3.80 -5.38 17.95
CA LEU A 411 -4.82 -5.09 16.94
C LEU A 411 -6.20 -5.49 17.42
N ARG A 412 -7.20 -4.63 17.17
CA ARG A 412 -8.61 -4.94 17.40
C ARG A 412 -9.43 -4.45 16.22
N PHE A 413 -10.19 -5.35 15.61
CA PHE A 413 -11.14 -5.00 14.56
C PHE A 413 -12.56 -5.06 15.13
N THR A 414 -13.22 -3.92 15.24
CA THR A 414 -14.61 -3.82 15.70
C THR A 414 -15.53 -3.69 14.49
N CYS A 415 -16.64 -4.43 14.47
CA CYS A 415 -17.59 -4.38 13.35
C CYS A 415 -18.83 -3.57 13.76
N LEU A 416 -19.21 -2.60 12.95
CA LEU A 416 -20.42 -1.79 13.18
C LEU A 416 -21.70 -2.53 12.75
N SER A 417 -21.62 -3.34 11.70
CA SER A 417 -22.76 -4.13 11.21
C SER A 417 -22.29 -5.42 10.54
N LEU A 418 -22.61 -6.55 11.17
CA LEU A 418 -22.31 -7.89 10.64
C LEU A 418 -22.99 -8.12 9.28
N ILE A 419 -24.22 -7.63 9.11
CA ILE A 419 -25.00 -7.79 7.88
C ILE A 419 -24.31 -7.08 6.71
N ASN A 420 -23.89 -5.82 6.90
CA ASN A 420 -23.20 -5.06 5.87
C ASN A 420 -21.87 -5.72 5.48
N MET A 421 -21.15 -6.28 6.46
CA MET A 421 -19.91 -7.00 6.22
C MET A 421 -20.14 -8.30 5.42
N ILE A 422 -21.14 -9.11 5.78
CA ILE A 422 -21.49 -10.34 5.03
C ILE A 422 -21.93 -9.99 3.60
N HIS A 423 -22.75 -8.96 3.44
CA HIS A 423 -23.23 -8.51 2.13
C HIS A 423 -22.09 -8.11 1.19
N LEU A 424 -20.98 -7.61 1.74
CA LEU A 424 -19.82 -7.19 0.96
C LEU A 424 -19.12 -8.37 0.27
N TYR A 425 -19.18 -9.58 0.82
CA TYR A 425 -18.60 -10.77 0.17
C TYR A 425 -19.23 -11.07 -1.20
N GLY A 426 -20.48 -10.67 -1.43
CA GLY A 426 -21.14 -10.81 -2.73
C GLY A 426 -20.84 -9.68 -3.72
N HIS A 427 -20.19 -8.60 -3.27
CA HIS A 427 -19.95 -7.39 -4.05
C HIS A 427 -18.56 -7.37 -4.68
N PRO A 428 -18.40 -6.72 -5.84
CA PRO A 428 -17.10 -6.51 -6.46
C PRO A 428 -16.12 -5.81 -5.50
N LEU A 429 -14.85 -6.17 -5.60
CA LEU A 429 -13.76 -5.52 -4.84
C LEU A 429 -13.57 -4.08 -5.30
N LEU A 430 -13.42 -3.87 -6.62
CA LEU A 430 -13.14 -2.55 -7.17
C LEU A 430 -14.43 -1.78 -7.54
N PRO A 431 -14.35 -0.46 -7.72
CA PRO A 431 -15.44 0.34 -8.25
C PRO A 431 -15.88 -0.11 -9.65
N LYS A 432 -17.15 0.17 -10.00
CA LYS A 432 -17.77 -0.27 -11.27
C LYS A 432 -16.95 0.09 -12.51
N MET A 433 -16.31 1.26 -12.51
CA MET A 433 -15.52 1.76 -13.65
C MET A 433 -14.40 0.81 -14.08
N HIS A 434 -13.74 0.14 -13.12
CA HIS A 434 -12.66 -0.83 -13.41
C HIS A 434 -13.14 -2.06 -14.20
N TYR A 435 -14.43 -2.39 -14.15
CA TYR A 435 -15.01 -3.51 -14.90
C TYR A 435 -15.65 -3.08 -16.23
N LEU A 436 -16.19 -1.87 -16.29
CA LEU A 436 -16.82 -1.33 -17.50
C LEU A 436 -15.77 -0.90 -18.53
N HIS A 437 -14.68 -0.28 -18.06
CA HIS A 437 -13.58 0.24 -18.86
C HIS A 437 -12.26 -0.16 -18.19
N PRO A 438 -11.84 -1.43 -18.34
CA PRO A 438 -10.63 -1.95 -17.71
C PRO A 438 -9.37 -1.35 -18.36
N PHE A 439 -8.34 -1.12 -17.56
CA PHE A 439 -7.01 -0.79 -18.05
C PHE A 439 -6.24 -2.05 -18.46
N THR A 440 -5.32 -1.92 -19.40
CA THR A 440 -4.33 -2.97 -19.67
C THR A 440 -3.36 -3.11 -18.50
N VAL A 441 -2.74 -4.28 -18.34
CA VAL A 441 -1.79 -4.55 -17.24
C VAL A 441 -0.65 -3.52 -17.23
N ASN A 442 -0.02 -3.31 -18.39
CA ASN A 442 1.09 -2.36 -18.54
C ASN A 442 0.67 -0.91 -18.20
N GLN A 443 -0.54 -0.49 -18.59
CA GLN A 443 -1.05 0.83 -18.23
C GLN A 443 -1.27 0.94 -16.72
N LEU A 444 -1.84 -0.09 -16.09
CA LEU A 444 -2.10 -0.10 -14.65
C LEU A 444 -0.80 0.02 -13.85
N ASP A 445 0.26 -0.68 -14.25
CA ASP A 445 1.56 -0.61 -13.58
C ASP A 445 2.24 0.75 -13.76
N SER A 446 2.17 1.31 -14.97
CA SER A 446 2.67 2.66 -15.23
C SER A 446 1.92 3.71 -14.37
N LEU A 447 0.59 3.66 -14.37
CA LEU A 447 -0.25 4.56 -13.58
C LEU A 447 0.01 4.41 -12.07
N ARG A 448 0.21 3.17 -11.59
CA ARG A 448 0.53 2.89 -10.19
C ARG A 448 1.86 3.51 -9.78
N TYR A 449 2.89 3.41 -10.61
CA TYR A 449 4.17 4.05 -10.36
C TYR A 449 4.04 5.57 -10.28
N GLN A 450 3.26 6.19 -11.19
CA GLN A 450 3.00 7.64 -11.16
C GLN A 450 2.23 8.05 -9.90
N ALA A 451 1.19 7.30 -9.52
CA ALA A 451 0.43 7.51 -8.29
C ALA A 451 1.34 7.48 -7.05
N MET A 452 2.19 6.45 -6.95
CA MET A 452 3.16 6.33 -5.86
C MET A 452 4.14 7.51 -5.83
N SER A 453 4.69 7.90 -6.98
CA SER A 453 5.65 9.01 -7.07
C SER A 453 5.05 10.33 -6.56
N ILE A 454 3.78 10.58 -6.89
CA ILE A 454 3.04 11.75 -6.39
C ILE A 454 2.83 11.67 -4.87
N VAL A 455 2.46 10.50 -4.34
CA VAL A 455 2.31 10.27 -2.88
C VAL A 455 3.63 10.50 -2.16
N ALA A 456 4.72 9.91 -2.64
CA ALA A 456 6.07 10.06 -2.08
C ALA A 456 6.51 11.54 -2.06
N THR A 457 6.27 12.27 -3.15
CA THR A 457 6.61 13.70 -3.24
C THR A 457 5.78 14.55 -2.27
N ARG A 458 4.48 14.26 -2.11
CA ARG A 458 3.60 14.99 -1.17
C ARG A 458 3.96 14.70 0.28
N LEU A 459 4.19 13.44 0.63
CA LEU A 459 4.58 13.04 1.99
C LEU A 459 6.00 13.50 2.37
N GLY A 460 6.90 13.64 1.39
CA GLY A 460 8.25 14.17 1.59
C GLY A 460 8.30 15.67 1.88
N ARG A 461 7.22 16.43 1.62
CA ARG A 461 7.11 17.86 1.96
C ARG A 461 6.53 18.11 3.35
N ALA A 462 6.09 17.07 4.05
CA ALA A 462 5.53 17.20 5.39
C ALA A 462 6.63 17.29 6.46
N GLU A 463 6.28 17.75 7.67
CA GLU A 463 7.21 17.86 8.80
C GLU A 463 6.74 17.00 9.99
N PRO A 464 7.45 15.91 10.36
CA PRO A 464 8.63 15.34 9.70
C PRO A 464 8.35 14.77 8.31
N PRO A 465 9.33 14.73 7.40
CA PRO A 465 9.15 14.21 6.06
C PRO A 465 9.13 12.68 6.06
N LEU A 466 8.13 12.10 5.38
CA LEU A 466 8.16 10.68 5.00
C LEU A 466 8.82 10.58 3.62
N ARG A 467 10.07 10.15 3.61
CA ARG A 467 10.93 10.15 2.41
C ARG A 467 10.53 9.06 1.42
N LYS A 468 11.00 9.21 0.18
CA LYS A 468 10.64 8.35 -0.94
C LYS A 468 10.95 6.88 -0.67
N GLU A 469 12.11 6.55 -0.09
CA GLU A 469 12.52 5.19 0.22
C GLU A 469 11.59 4.47 1.20
N VAL A 470 11.03 5.21 2.17
CA VAL A 470 10.07 4.70 3.15
C VAL A 470 8.74 4.39 2.46
N VAL A 471 8.28 5.32 1.62
CA VAL A 471 7.02 5.19 0.86
C VAL A 471 7.11 4.04 -0.15
N GLU A 472 8.22 3.93 -0.89
CA GLU A 472 8.46 2.86 -1.85
C GLU A 472 8.46 1.47 -1.19
N TYR A 473 9.10 1.34 -0.02
CA TYR A 473 9.11 0.09 0.74
C TYR A 473 7.73 -0.25 1.33
N MET A 474 6.98 0.76 1.78
CA MET A 474 5.62 0.55 2.31
C MET A 474 4.63 0.15 1.21
N LEU A 475 4.77 0.65 -0.02
CA LEU A 475 3.86 0.39 -1.14
C LEU A 475 4.26 -0.78 -2.05
N ASP A 476 5.43 -1.40 -1.84
CA ASP A 476 5.94 -2.53 -2.63
C ASP A 476 6.09 -2.21 -4.13
N VAL A 477 6.74 -1.09 -4.44
CA VAL A 477 6.90 -0.60 -5.83
C VAL A 477 7.58 -1.63 -6.72
N ASP A 478 8.56 -2.35 -6.18
CA ASP A 478 9.33 -3.38 -6.88
C ASP A 478 8.58 -4.73 -7.01
N SER A 479 7.29 -4.79 -6.65
CA SER A 479 6.51 -6.02 -6.73
C SER A 479 6.35 -6.54 -8.17
N HIS A 480 6.37 -5.65 -9.16
CA HIS A 480 6.23 -6.00 -10.58
C HIS A 480 7.56 -6.42 -11.21
N MET A 481 8.69 -6.12 -10.59
CA MET A 481 9.98 -6.58 -11.10
C MET A 481 10.06 -8.10 -11.02
N TRP A 482 10.50 -8.70 -12.12
CA TRP A 482 10.67 -10.14 -12.20
C TRP A 482 11.77 -10.59 -11.23
N SER A 483 11.52 -11.67 -10.48
CA SER A 483 12.50 -12.29 -9.58
C SER A 483 12.42 -13.81 -9.69
N MET A 484 13.58 -14.45 -9.86
CA MET A 484 13.69 -15.91 -9.92
C MET A 484 13.18 -16.58 -8.63
N ARG A 485 13.50 -16.00 -7.48
CA ARG A 485 13.05 -16.47 -6.16
C ARG A 485 11.53 -16.48 -6.06
N ARG A 486 10.88 -15.38 -6.41
CA ARG A 486 9.41 -15.27 -6.40
C ARG A 486 8.76 -16.29 -7.34
N SER A 487 9.37 -16.53 -8.50
CA SER A 487 8.92 -17.54 -9.46
C SER A 487 8.97 -18.96 -8.87
N LYS A 488 10.10 -19.36 -8.26
CA LYS A 488 10.24 -20.66 -7.57
C LYS A 488 9.27 -20.79 -6.40
N ALA A 489 9.12 -19.75 -5.59
CA ALA A 489 8.18 -19.74 -4.47
C ALA A 489 6.73 -19.98 -4.94
N ASN A 490 6.32 -19.33 -6.03
CA ASN A 490 5.01 -19.57 -6.64
C ASN A 490 4.87 -20.98 -7.19
N PHE A 491 5.94 -21.57 -7.76
CA PHE A 491 5.93 -22.95 -8.25
C PHE A 491 5.71 -23.96 -7.12
N PHE A 492 6.42 -23.81 -5.99
CA PHE A 492 6.21 -24.68 -4.83
C PHE A 492 4.84 -24.50 -4.19
N ARG A 493 4.28 -23.29 -4.23
CA ARG A 493 2.88 -23.05 -3.83
C ARG A 493 1.90 -23.84 -4.69
N ILE A 494 2.07 -23.85 -6.02
CA ILE A 494 1.27 -24.74 -6.88
C ILE A 494 1.44 -26.20 -6.49
N MET A 495 2.68 -26.66 -6.31
CA MET A 495 2.94 -28.05 -5.94
C MET A 495 2.26 -28.42 -4.61
N SER A 496 2.24 -27.49 -3.65
CA SER A 496 1.52 -27.66 -2.38
C SER A 496 0.00 -27.67 -2.55
N VAL A 497 -0.56 -27.02 -3.58
CA VAL A 497 -1.99 -27.13 -3.91
C VAL A 497 -2.28 -28.49 -4.55
N LEU A 498 -1.42 -28.92 -5.49
CA LEU A 498 -1.54 -30.19 -6.20
C LEU A 498 -1.26 -31.40 -5.29
N SER A 499 -0.49 -31.25 -4.22
CA SER A 499 -0.19 -32.35 -3.30
C SER A 499 -1.45 -32.94 -2.65
N GLY A 500 -2.49 -32.11 -2.41
CA GLY A 500 -3.78 -32.60 -1.94
C GLY A 500 -4.47 -33.53 -2.96
N VAL A 501 -4.37 -33.18 -4.25
CA VAL A 501 -4.89 -34.00 -5.36
C VAL A 501 -4.09 -35.30 -5.49
N VAL A 502 -2.76 -35.22 -5.40
CA VAL A 502 -1.88 -36.40 -5.39
C VAL A 502 -2.19 -37.30 -4.19
N GLY A 503 -2.43 -36.72 -3.01
CA GLY A 503 -2.85 -37.44 -1.81
C GLY A 503 -4.19 -38.17 -2.00
N MET A 504 -5.16 -37.54 -2.67
CA MET A 504 -6.44 -38.17 -3.03
C MET A 504 -6.24 -39.35 -4.00
N PHE A 505 -5.38 -39.22 -5.02
CA PHE A 505 -5.07 -40.34 -5.92
C PHE A 505 -4.36 -41.49 -5.21
N ARG A 506 -3.44 -41.19 -4.28
CA ARG A 506 -2.80 -42.23 -3.44
C ARG A 506 -3.80 -42.91 -2.51
N TRP A 507 -4.73 -42.16 -1.93
CA TRP A 507 -5.80 -42.74 -1.10
C TRP A 507 -6.73 -43.64 -1.94
N LEU A 508 -7.08 -43.24 -3.17
CA LEU A 508 -7.81 -44.09 -4.10
C LEU A 508 -7.01 -45.35 -4.46
N ASP A 509 -5.70 -45.23 -4.68
CA ASP A 509 -4.80 -46.36 -4.91
C ASP A 509 -4.77 -47.32 -3.71
N ASP A 510 -4.73 -46.79 -2.48
CA ASP A 510 -4.80 -47.57 -1.25
C ASP A 510 -6.14 -48.32 -1.10
N VAL A 511 -7.24 -47.69 -1.53
CA VAL A 511 -8.59 -48.30 -1.58
C VAL A 511 -8.63 -49.42 -2.63
N CYS A 512 -8.08 -49.21 -3.83
CA CYS A 512 -7.98 -50.21 -4.89
C CYS A 512 -7.14 -51.43 -4.48
N HIS A 513 -6.08 -51.22 -3.69
CA HIS A 513 -5.22 -52.28 -3.17
C HIS A 513 -5.71 -52.89 -1.84
N TRP A 514 -6.93 -52.54 -1.38
CA TRP A 514 -7.55 -53.09 -0.18
C TRP A 514 -6.70 -53.01 1.10
N LYS A 515 -5.86 -51.98 1.25
CA LYS A 515 -4.99 -51.84 2.44
C LYS A 515 -5.80 -51.76 3.74
N ASN A 516 -6.96 -51.10 3.70
CA ASN A 516 -7.89 -50.99 4.82
C ASN A 516 -9.27 -51.54 4.42
N VAL A 517 -9.57 -52.77 4.85
CA VAL A 517 -10.78 -53.51 4.43
C VAL A 517 -12.05 -52.72 4.72
N ILE A 518 -12.18 -52.12 5.90
CA ILE A 518 -13.40 -51.39 6.32
C ILE A 518 -13.66 -50.18 5.41
N THR A 519 -12.64 -49.34 5.17
CA THR A 519 -12.80 -48.14 4.33
C THR A 519 -13.07 -48.49 2.88
N THR A 520 -12.44 -49.57 2.39
CA THR A 520 -12.66 -50.05 1.03
C THR A 520 -14.08 -50.58 0.85
N VAL A 521 -14.62 -51.37 1.78
CA VAL A 521 -16.01 -51.85 1.74
C VAL A 521 -17.00 -50.68 1.76
N LEU A 522 -16.82 -49.70 2.67
CA LEU A 522 -17.68 -48.52 2.73
C LEU A 522 -17.63 -47.70 1.44
N PHE A 523 -16.46 -47.54 0.83
CA PHE A 523 -16.30 -46.83 -0.44
C PHE A 523 -17.04 -47.56 -1.57
N HIS A 524 -16.92 -48.89 -1.68
CA HIS A 524 -17.62 -49.67 -2.71
C HIS A 524 -19.14 -49.62 -2.53
N VAL A 525 -19.64 -49.67 -1.29
CA VAL A 525 -21.07 -49.51 -1.00
C VAL A 525 -21.56 -48.13 -1.42
N LEU A 526 -20.83 -47.07 -1.06
CA LEU A 526 -21.15 -45.70 -1.48
C LEU A 526 -21.11 -45.56 -3.00
N PHE A 527 -20.08 -46.10 -3.65
CA PHE A 527 -19.92 -46.08 -5.10
C PHE A 527 -21.09 -46.77 -5.82
N LEU A 528 -21.52 -47.93 -5.35
CA LEU A 528 -22.71 -48.62 -5.88
C LEU A 528 -23.98 -47.78 -5.71
N ILE A 529 -24.19 -47.17 -4.54
CA ILE A 529 -25.34 -46.29 -4.29
C ILE A 529 -25.33 -45.10 -5.26
N LEU A 530 -24.18 -44.48 -5.49
CA LEU A 530 -24.04 -43.32 -6.38
C LEU A 530 -24.24 -43.68 -7.87
N ILE A 531 -23.86 -44.90 -8.29
CA ILE A 531 -24.14 -45.39 -9.63
C ILE A 531 -25.64 -45.68 -9.81
N CYS A 532 -26.26 -46.33 -8.84
CA CYS A 532 -27.69 -46.64 -8.88
C CYS A 532 -28.56 -45.38 -8.83
N TYR A 533 -28.10 -44.33 -8.14
CA TYR A 533 -28.80 -43.07 -7.96
C TYR A 533 -27.88 -41.89 -8.29
N PRO A 534 -27.66 -41.57 -9.59
CA PRO A 534 -26.78 -40.48 -10.00
C PRO A 534 -27.25 -39.10 -9.50
N GLU A 535 -28.54 -38.96 -9.17
CA GLU A 535 -29.10 -37.75 -8.55
C GLU A 535 -28.48 -37.44 -7.18
N LEU A 536 -27.92 -38.44 -6.47
CA LEU A 536 -27.28 -38.26 -5.17
C LEU A 536 -25.81 -37.80 -5.25
N ILE A 537 -25.19 -37.75 -6.43
CA ILE A 537 -23.77 -37.39 -6.58
C ILE A 537 -23.49 -35.96 -6.10
N LEU A 538 -24.28 -34.97 -6.56
CA LEU A 538 -24.08 -33.58 -6.15
C LEU A 538 -24.47 -33.35 -4.67
N PRO A 539 -25.62 -33.84 -4.16
CA PRO A 539 -25.96 -33.74 -2.74
C PRO A 539 -24.88 -34.32 -1.82
N THR A 540 -24.37 -35.52 -2.13
CA THR A 540 -23.34 -36.18 -1.32
C THR A 540 -22.02 -35.42 -1.36
N ALA A 541 -21.61 -34.89 -2.52
CA ALA A 541 -20.42 -34.05 -2.63
C ALA A 541 -20.51 -32.79 -1.75
N PHE A 542 -21.64 -32.06 -1.78
CA PHE A 542 -21.82 -30.88 -0.93
C PHE A 542 -21.90 -31.24 0.57
N LEU A 543 -22.50 -32.38 0.91
CA LEU A 543 -22.54 -32.87 2.29
C LEU A 543 -21.13 -33.21 2.80
N TYR A 544 -20.28 -33.85 1.99
CA TYR A 544 -18.88 -34.09 2.36
C TYR A 544 -18.11 -32.79 2.57
N MET A 545 -18.28 -31.79 1.70
CA MET A 545 -17.66 -30.47 1.88
C MET A 545 -18.12 -29.79 3.17
N PHE A 546 -19.41 -29.91 3.53
CA PHE A 546 -19.94 -29.44 4.81
C PHE A 546 -19.28 -30.16 6.00
N LEU A 547 -19.23 -31.50 5.99
CA LEU A 547 -18.64 -32.30 7.08
C LEU A 547 -17.13 -32.02 7.25
N ILE A 548 -16.37 -31.96 6.15
CA ILE A 548 -14.95 -31.60 6.16
C ILE A 548 -14.77 -30.18 6.70
N GLY A 549 -15.60 -29.23 6.27
CA GLY A 549 -15.60 -27.86 6.77
C GLY A 549 -15.80 -27.81 8.29
N VAL A 550 -16.84 -28.47 8.81
CA VAL A 550 -17.10 -28.54 10.26
C VAL A 550 -15.95 -29.23 11.01
N TRP A 551 -15.38 -30.29 10.46
CA TRP A 551 -14.23 -30.98 11.05
C TRP A 551 -12.99 -30.08 11.15
N ASN A 552 -12.68 -29.36 10.08
CA ASN A 552 -11.54 -28.46 10.00
C ASN A 552 -11.63 -27.26 10.96
N TYR A 553 -12.81 -26.93 11.48
CA TYR A 553 -12.97 -25.89 12.51
C TYR A 553 -12.11 -26.14 13.76
N ARG A 554 -11.85 -27.42 14.08
CA ARG A 554 -10.99 -27.83 15.21
C ARG A 554 -9.52 -27.47 14.99
N PHE A 555 -9.08 -27.44 13.74
CA PHE A 555 -7.69 -27.18 13.33
C PHE A 555 -7.50 -25.76 12.78
N ARG A 556 -8.44 -24.85 13.04
CA ARG A 556 -8.40 -23.48 12.50
C ARG A 556 -7.19 -22.70 13.04
N PRO A 557 -6.59 -21.81 12.22
CA PRO A 557 -5.59 -20.86 12.70
C PRO A 557 -6.19 -19.94 13.77
N ARG A 558 -5.52 -19.80 14.91
CA ARG A 558 -5.95 -18.90 16.01
C ARG A 558 -5.24 -17.56 16.04
N HIS A 559 -4.11 -17.48 15.35
CA HIS A 559 -3.26 -16.29 15.29
C HIS A 559 -3.21 -15.77 13.86
N PRO A 560 -3.15 -14.44 13.68
CA PRO A 560 -2.99 -13.84 12.37
C PRO A 560 -1.68 -14.34 11.72
N PRO A 561 -1.68 -14.52 10.40
CA PRO A 561 -0.49 -14.99 9.69
C PRO A 561 0.65 -13.96 9.84
N HIS A 562 1.87 -14.47 9.98
CA HIS A 562 3.09 -13.67 9.93
C HIS A 562 3.85 -13.94 8.62
N MET A 563 4.93 -13.19 8.42
CA MET A 563 5.82 -13.36 7.27
C MET A 563 6.57 -14.69 7.35
N ASP A 564 6.48 -15.51 6.32
CA ASP A 564 7.08 -16.85 6.27
C ASP A 564 8.23 -16.88 5.25
N THR A 565 9.45 -17.08 5.77
CA THR A 565 10.70 -17.15 5.00
C THR A 565 10.76 -18.38 4.11
N ARG A 566 10.19 -19.51 4.55
CA ARG A 566 10.18 -20.77 3.81
C ARG A 566 9.20 -20.70 2.65
N LEU A 567 8.00 -20.17 2.90
CA LEU A 567 7.01 -19.94 1.85
C LEU A 567 7.54 -19.01 0.75
N SER A 568 8.35 -18.01 1.15
CA SER A 568 8.97 -17.04 0.24
C SER A 568 10.20 -17.58 -0.50
N TRP A 569 10.54 -18.86 -0.30
CA TRP A 569 11.76 -19.52 -0.77
C TRP A 569 13.03 -18.73 -0.42
N ALA A 570 13.05 -18.03 0.71
CA ALA A 570 14.06 -17.01 0.97
C ALA A 570 15.31 -17.59 1.70
N GLU A 571 15.20 -18.76 2.32
CA GLU A 571 16.30 -19.47 3.00
C GLU A 571 17.19 -20.30 2.04
N ALA A 572 16.67 -20.68 0.87
CA ALA A 572 17.34 -21.59 -0.09
C ALA A 572 17.74 -20.88 -1.40
N VAL A 573 17.93 -19.55 -1.35
CA VAL A 573 18.24 -18.71 -2.52
C VAL A 573 19.75 -18.69 -2.76
N HIS A 574 20.14 -18.82 -4.02
CA HIS A 574 21.54 -18.62 -4.42
C HIS A 574 21.90 -17.12 -4.39
N PRO A 575 23.08 -16.70 -3.89
CA PRO A 575 23.45 -15.28 -3.82
C PRO A 575 23.31 -14.50 -5.14
N ASP A 576 23.55 -15.15 -6.28
CA ASP A 576 23.36 -14.52 -7.60
C ASP A 576 21.90 -14.18 -7.95
N GLU A 577 20.95 -14.98 -7.47
CA GLU A 577 19.51 -14.69 -7.65
C GLU A 577 19.09 -13.48 -6.82
N LEU A 578 19.75 -13.28 -5.68
CA LEU A 578 19.52 -12.14 -4.81
C LEU A 578 20.15 -10.87 -5.37
N ASN A 579 21.37 -10.99 -5.90
CA ASN A 579 22.06 -9.93 -6.62
C ASN A 579 21.30 -9.51 -7.90
N GLU A 580 20.54 -10.42 -8.53
CA GLU A 580 19.64 -10.10 -9.64
C GLU A 580 18.41 -9.30 -9.19
N GLU A 581 17.80 -9.66 -8.06
CA GLU A 581 16.61 -8.97 -7.52
C GLU A 581 16.92 -7.53 -7.04
N PHE A 582 18.16 -7.26 -6.62
CA PHE A 582 18.62 -5.92 -6.21
C PHE A 582 19.36 -5.14 -7.31
N ASP A 583 19.41 -5.67 -8.54
CA ASP A 583 20.03 -4.97 -9.67
C ASP A 583 19.16 -3.79 -10.13
N THR A 584 19.79 -2.76 -10.69
CA THR A 584 19.04 -1.63 -11.26
C THR A 584 18.43 -2.01 -12.61
N PHE A 585 17.44 -1.25 -13.04
CA PHE A 585 16.93 -1.32 -14.41
C PHE A 585 17.19 0.01 -15.13
N PRO A 586 18.01 0.04 -16.21
CA PRO A 586 18.74 -1.07 -16.83
C PRO A 586 19.86 -1.66 -15.94
N THR A 587 20.24 -2.92 -16.22
CA THR A 587 21.20 -3.70 -15.42
C THR A 587 22.55 -2.99 -15.31
N SER A 588 23.13 -3.01 -14.10
CA SER A 588 24.48 -2.49 -13.88
C SER A 588 25.57 -3.54 -14.12
N LYS A 589 25.20 -4.75 -14.56
CA LYS A 589 26.10 -5.92 -14.64
C LYS A 589 26.70 -6.10 -16.04
N PRO A 590 27.90 -6.71 -16.13
CA PRO A 590 28.53 -6.99 -17.42
C PRO A 590 27.71 -7.99 -18.25
N GLN A 591 27.86 -7.91 -19.58
CA GLN A 591 27.05 -8.67 -20.54
C GLN A 591 27.13 -10.19 -20.33
N ASP A 592 28.29 -10.73 -19.97
CA ASP A 592 28.48 -12.18 -19.76
C ASP A 592 27.61 -12.72 -18.61
N VAL A 593 27.49 -11.96 -17.54
CA VAL A 593 26.64 -12.30 -16.39
C VAL A 593 25.16 -12.26 -16.80
N VAL A 594 24.78 -11.30 -17.64
CA VAL A 594 23.42 -11.19 -18.18
C VAL A 594 23.11 -12.39 -19.09
N MET A 595 24.04 -12.79 -19.94
CA MET A 595 23.87 -13.97 -20.81
C MET A 595 23.71 -15.25 -19.99
N MET A 596 24.55 -15.47 -18.98
CA MET A 596 24.42 -16.60 -18.05
C MET A 596 23.05 -16.59 -17.32
N ARG A 597 22.61 -15.43 -16.83
CA ARG A 597 21.29 -15.28 -16.18
C ARG A 597 20.14 -15.57 -17.14
N TYR A 598 20.25 -15.14 -18.39
CA TYR A 598 19.26 -15.40 -19.44
C TYR A 598 19.16 -16.88 -19.78
N ASP A 599 20.28 -17.59 -19.94
CA ASP A 599 20.26 -19.04 -20.22
C ASP A 599 19.69 -19.83 -19.05
N ARG A 600 20.07 -19.45 -17.82
CA ARG A 600 19.46 -19.98 -16.59
C ARG A 600 17.95 -19.73 -16.58
N LEU A 601 17.51 -18.51 -16.87
CA LEU A 601 16.10 -18.17 -16.98
C LEU A 601 15.39 -19.06 -17.99
N ARG A 602 15.96 -19.27 -19.18
CA ARG A 602 15.37 -20.12 -20.21
C ARG A 602 15.19 -21.57 -19.75
N SER A 603 16.19 -22.12 -19.05
CA SER A 603 16.12 -23.48 -18.49
C SER A 603 15.01 -23.64 -17.43
N VAL A 604 14.82 -22.63 -16.59
CA VAL A 604 13.80 -22.63 -15.52
C VAL A 604 12.43 -22.29 -16.08
N ALA A 605 12.34 -21.33 -17.01
CA ALA A 605 11.11 -20.97 -17.70
C ALA A 605 10.52 -22.17 -18.44
N GLY A 606 11.33 -23.07 -19.01
CA GLY A 606 10.85 -24.33 -19.58
C GLY A 606 10.13 -25.24 -18.56
N ARG A 607 10.57 -25.23 -17.29
CA ARG A 607 9.91 -25.96 -16.18
C ARG A 607 8.69 -25.22 -15.62
N ILE A 608 8.67 -23.89 -15.75
CA ILE A 608 7.66 -22.96 -15.20
C ILE A 608 6.71 -22.45 -16.32
N GLN A 609 6.74 -23.03 -17.53
CA GLN A 609 6.06 -22.50 -18.73
C GLN A 609 4.53 -22.35 -18.60
N THR A 610 3.94 -22.87 -17.53
CA THR A 610 2.53 -22.71 -17.19
C THR A 610 2.33 -21.50 -16.27
N VAL A 611 1.21 -20.77 -16.39
CA VAL A 611 0.94 -19.55 -15.61
C VAL A 611 0.91 -19.87 -14.10
N VAL A 612 2.02 -19.69 -13.38
CA VAL A 612 2.18 -20.24 -12.02
C VAL A 612 1.61 -19.34 -10.91
N GLY A 613 1.83 -18.03 -10.96
CA GLY A 613 1.45 -17.14 -9.84
C GLY A 613 -0.07 -17.04 -9.63
N ASP A 614 -0.80 -16.80 -10.72
CA ASP A 614 -2.26 -16.67 -10.67
C ASP A 614 -2.94 -18.00 -10.36
N LEU A 615 -2.44 -19.10 -10.91
CA LEU A 615 -2.96 -20.45 -10.66
C LEU A 615 -2.71 -20.87 -9.20
N ALA A 616 -1.53 -20.59 -8.63
CA ALA A 616 -1.26 -20.80 -7.20
C ALA A 616 -2.27 -20.03 -6.33
N THR A 617 -2.50 -18.77 -6.67
CA THR A 617 -3.42 -17.90 -5.94
C THR A 617 -4.87 -18.40 -6.02
N GLN A 618 -5.33 -18.85 -7.20
CA GLN A 618 -6.66 -19.46 -7.32
C GLN A 618 -6.75 -20.78 -6.56
N GLY A 619 -5.72 -21.63 -6.63
CA GLY A 619 -5.67 -22.91 -5.93
C GLY A 619 -5.74 -22.75 -4.41
N GLU A 620 -4.98 -21.81 -3.86
CA GLU A 620 -5.03 -21.49 -2.42
C GLU A 620 -6.37 -20.89 -2.00
N ARG A 621 -7.00 -20.07 -2.85
CA ARG A 621 -8.37 -19.57 -2.59
C ARG A 621 -9.37 -20.72 -2.52
N PHE A 622 -9.23 -21.74 -3.38
CA PHE A 622 -10.07 -22.93 -3.29
C PHE A 622 -9.85 -23.68 -1.97
N GLN A 623 -8.60 -23.89 -1.56
CA GLN A 623 -8.30 -24.48 -0.25
C GLN A 623 -8.80 -23.62 0.92
N SER A 624 -8.81 -22.29 0.76
CA SER A 624 -9.26 -21.38 1.80
C SER A 624 -10.76 -21.48 2.11
N LEU A 625 -11.56 -22.02 1.20
CA LEU A 625 -12.99 -22.29 1.43
C LEU A 625 -13.23 -23.16 2.66
N LEU A 626 -12.34 -24.13 2.92
CA LEU A 626 -12.46 -25.10 4.01
C LEU A 626 -11.40 -24.94 5.11
N SER A 627 -10.49 -23.98 5.00
CA SER A 627 -9.36 -23.85 5.94
C SER A 627 -9.64 -22.96 7.16
N TRP A 628 -10.78 -22.27 7.20
CA TRP A 628 -11.15 -21.30 8.25
C TRP A 628 -10.16 -20.14 8.43
N ARG A 629 -9.35 -19.83 7.41
CA ARG A 629 -8.45 -18.65 7.45
C ARG A 629 -9.21 -17.33 7.47
N ASP A 630 -10.36 -17.28 6.80
CA ASP A 630 -11.37 -16.25 6.99
C ASP A 630 -12.60 -16.91 7.62
N PRO A 631 -12.81 -16.76 8.95
CA PRO A 631 -13.90 -17.44 9.65
C PRO A 631 -15.29 -17.12 9.08
N ARG A 632 -15.47 -15.90 8.56
CA ARG A 632 -16.75 -15.43 8.03
C ARG A 632 -17.05 -16.04 6.68
N ALA A 633 -16.07 -15.99 5.77
CA ALA A 633 -16.19 -16.59 4.46
C ALA A 633 -16.44 -18.11 4.59
N THR A 634 -15.55 -18.83 5.27
CA THR A 634 -15.70 -20.29 5.45
C THR A 634 -17.05 -20.66 6.07
N CYS A 635 -17.55 -19.90 7.06
CA CYS A 635 -18.88 -20.10 7.62
C CYS A 635 -20.00 -19.97 6.56
N LEU A 636 -19.99 -18.89 5.77
CA LEU A 636 -20.95 -18.68 4.67
C LEU A 636 -20.90 -19.81 3.65
N TYR A 637 -19.70 -20.29 3.31
CA TYR A 637 -19.53 -21.40 2.37
C TYR A 637 -20.06 -22.72 2.93
N ILE A 638 -19.83 -23.02 4.21
CA ILE A 638 -20.32 -24.25 4.86
C ILE A 638 -21.86 -24.23 4.92
N ILE A 639 -22.46 -23.09 5.28
CA ILE A 639 -23.92 -22.92 5.24
C ILE A 639 -24.45 -23.11 3.81
N PHE A 640 -23.77 -22.54 2.81
CA PHE A 640 -24.11 -22.75 1.41
C PHE A 640 -24.02 -24.23 1.02
N CYS A 641 -22.98 -24.96 1.40
CA CYS A 641 -22.85 -26.39 1.13
C CYS A 641 -23.99 -27.19 1.76
N PHE A 642 -24.37 -26.89 3.00
CA PHE A 642 -25.50 -27.54 3.66
C PHE A 642 -26.83 -27.29 2.94
N LEU A 643 -27.13 -26.03 2.63
CA LEU A 643 -28.34 -25.65 1.89
C LEU A 643 -28.37 -26.24 0.47
N ALA A 644 -27.24 -26.21 -0.23
CA ALA A 644 -27.10 -26.79 -1.56
C ALA A 644 -27.32 -28.30 -1.53
N ALA A 645 -26.80 -29.01 -0.52
CA ALA A 645 -27.05 -30.44 -0.33
C ALA A 645 -28.54 -30.72 -0.14
N LEU A 646 -29.24 -29.93 0.70
CA LEU A 646 -30.68 -30.09 0.94
C LEU A 646 -31.51 -29.79 -0.31
N VAL A 647 -31.23 -28.68 -1.01
CA VAL A 647 -31.97 -28.30 -2.22
C VAL A 647 -31.77 -29.31 -3.34
N LEU A 648 -30.53 -29.76 -3.57
CA LEU A 648 -30.21 -30.76 -4.60
C LEU A 648 -30.74 -32.15 -4.24
N TYR A 649 -30.94 -32.45 -2.96
CA TYR A 649 -31.57 -33.71 -2.53
C TYR A 649 -33.07 -33.72 -2.85
N VAL A 650 -33.75 -32.59 -2.70
CA VAL A 650 -35.20 -32.46 -2.96
C VAL A 650 -35.50 -32.19 -4.44
N THR A 651 -34.60 -31.51 -5.14
CA THR A 651 -34.83 -31.04 -6.51
C THR A 651 -34.16 -31.95 -7.53
N PRO A 652 -34.90 -32.48 -8.54
CA PRO A 652 -34.28 -33.27 -9.60
C PRO A 652 -33.22 -32.49 -10.38
N PHE A 653 -32.10 -33.13 -10.70
CA PHE A 653 -30.99 -32.49 -11.43
C PHE A 653 -31.43 -31.82 -12.74
N ARG A 654 -32.43 -32.38 -13.43
CA ARG A 654 -32.99 -31.83 -14.67
C ARG A 654 -33.52 -30.41 -14.51
N VAL A 655 -34.19 -30.11 -13.38
CA VAL A 655 -34.74 -28.78 -13.08
C VAL A 655 -33.60 -27.79 -12.86
N VAL A 656 -32.57 -28.20 -12.11
CA VAL A 656 -31.38 -27.37 -11.87
C VAL A 656 -30.65 -27.07 -13.18
N ALA A 657 -30.44 -28.09 -14.02
CA ALA A 657 -29.81 -27.94 -15.32
C ALA A 657 -30.61 -27.01 -16.25
N LEU A 658 -31.94 -27.10 -16.25
CA LEU A 658 -32.82 -26.21 -17.00
C LEU A 658 -32.69 -24.75 -16.55
N VAL A 659 -32.78 -24.50 -15.23
CA VAL A 659 -32.69 -23.14 -14.66
C VAL A 659 -31.30 -22.54 -14.92
N VAL A 660 -30.23 -23.30 -14.69
CA VAL A 660 -28.86 -22.86 -14.97
C VAL A 660 -28.67 -22.62 -16.47
N GLY A 661 -29.19 -23.50 -17.32
CA GLY A 661 -29.16 -23.35 -18.78
C GLY A 661 -29.82 -22.05 -19.24
N LEU A 662 -31.05 -21.78 -18.77
CA LEU A 662 -31.76 -20.52 -19.08
C LEU A 662 -31.00 -19.28 -18.57
N PHE A 663 -30.40 -19.37 -17.38
CA PHE A 663 -29.61 -18.27 -16.81
C PHE A 663 -28.33 -17.98 -17.62
N VAL A 664 -27.62 -19.01 -18.08
CA VAL A 664 -26.38 -18.87 -18.88
C VAL A 664 -26.71 -18.42 -20.30
N LEU A 665 -27.76 -18.98 -20.91
CA LEU A 665 -28.20 -18.65 -22.27
C LEU A 665 -28.99 -17.34 -22.35
N ARG A 666 -29.22 -16.64 -21.23
CA ARG A 666 -29.92 -15.35 -21.22
C ARG A 666 -29.30 -14.37 -22.21
N HIS A 667 -30.16 -13.58 -22.85
CA HIS A 667 -29.78 -12.60 -23.85
C HIS A 667 -28.70 -11.64 -23.32
N PRO A 668 -27.69 -11.23 -24.12
CA PRO A 668 -26.59 -10.36 -23.69
C PRO A 668 -27.04 -9.06 -23.01
N ARG A 669 -28.19 -8.50 -23.37
CA ARG A 669 -28.78 -7.31 -22.70
C ARG A 669 -29.07 -7.52 -21.20
N PHE A 670 -29.34 -8.76 -20.78
CA PHE A 670 -29.55 -9.11 -19.38
C PHE A 670 -28.26 -9.61 -18.70
N ARG A 671 -27.13 -9.65 -19.41
CA ARG A 671 -25.83 -9.98 -18.83
C ARG A 671 -25.22 -8.70 -18.28
N SER A 672 -25.08 -8.64 -16.95
CA SER A 672 -24.28 -7.60 -16.31
C SER A 672 -22.82 -7.75 -16.69
N LYS A 673 -22.14 -6.64 -16.97
CA LYS A 673 -20.67 -6.58 -17.13
C LYS A 673 -19.94 -6.73 -15.79
N MET A 674 -20.67 -6.70 -14.68
CA MET A 674 -20.11 -6.88 -13.34
C MET A 674 -19.82 -8.36 -13.07
N PRO A 675 -18.78 -8.68 -12.29
CA PRO A 675 -18.51 -10.03 -11.83
C PRO A 675 -19.69 -10.61 -11.03
N SER A 676 -19.93 -11.91 -11.20
CA SER A 676 -20.98 -12.64 -10.49
C SER A 676 -20.70 -12.74 -8.99
N VAL A 677 -21.76 -12.94 -8.19
CA VAL A 677 -21.65 -13.10 -6.73
C VAL A 677 -20.65 -14.20 -6.33
N PRO A 678 -20.67 -15.41 -6.92
CA PRO A 678 -19.66 -16.43 -6.60
C PRO A 678 -18.23 -16.03 -6.98
N SER A 679 -18.06 -15.30 -8.10
CA SER A 679 -16.75 -14.80 -8.52
C SER A 679 -16.23 -13.74 -7.55
N ASN A 680 -17.10 -12.84 -7.07
CA ASN A 680 -16.76 -11.83 -6.07
C ASN A 680 -16.35 -12.46 -4.75
N TYR A 681 -17.15 -13.41 -4.28
CA TYR A 681 -16.87 -14.18 -3.07
C TYR A 681 -15.51 -14.87 -3.17
N PHE A 682 -15.23 -15.55 -4.29
CA PHE A 682 -13.97 -16.25 -4.50
C PHE A 682 -12.75 -15.31 -4.55
N LYS A 683 -12.88 -14.16 -5.22
CA LYS A 683 -11.80 -13.17 -5.30
C LYS A 683 -11.46 -12.53 -3.95
N ARG A 684 -12.41 -12.53 -3.01
CA ARG A 684 -12.27 -11.99 -1.66
C ARG A 684 -11.57 -12.92 -0.68
N LEU A 685 -11.46 -14.20 -1.03
CA LEU A 685 -10.81 -15.20 -0.19
C LEU A 685 -9.31 -14.95 -0.04
N PRO A 686 -8.75 -15.17 1.16
CA PRO A 686 -7.33 -14.94 1.44
C PRO A 686 -6.45 -15.96 0.71
N SER A 687 -5.36 -15.48 0.13
CA SER A 687 -4.27 -16.31 -0.39
C SER A 687 -3.07 -16.29 0.56
N ARG A 688 -2.12 -17.23 0.42
CA ARG A 688 -0.89 -17.23 1.22
C ARG A 688 0.12 -16.16 0.78
N VAL A 689 -0.16 -15.42 -0.29
CA VAL A 689 0.64 -14.29 -0.76
C VAL A 689 0.93 -13.26 0.34
N ASP A 690 -0.02 -13.02 1.26
CA ASP A 690 0.15 -12.03 2.35
C ASP A 690 1.30 -12.38 3.31
N SER A 691 1.71 -13.64 3.34
CA SER A 691 2.82 -14.16 4.16
C SER A 691 4.15 -14.16 3.40
N MET A 692 4.20 -13.65 2.16
CA MET A 692 5.42 -13.64 1.34
C MET A 692 6.22 -12.34 1.48
N LEU A 693 7.55 -12.49 1.46
CA LEU A 693 8.56 -11.42 1.51
C LEU A 693 8.65 -10.61 0.21
#